data_AF-A0A959NW89-F1
#
_entry.id   AF-A0A959NW89-F1
#
_cell.length_a   1.000
_cell.length_b   1.000
_cell.length_c   1.000
_cell.angle_alpha   90.00
_cell.angle_beta   90.00
_cell.angle_gamma   90.00
#
_symmetry.space_group_name_H-M   'P 1'
#
loop_
_entity.id
_entity.type
_entity.pdbx_description
1 polymer ?
#
loop_
_entity_poly.entity_id
_entity_poly.type
_entity_poly.pdbx_seq_one_letter_code
_entity_poly.pdbx_strand_id
1 'polypeptide(L)'
;VVNCLTNEKILLITSNNNIPIDGIKDKLYLGTYKNKEILFPMIRLGNNACVAEALKKIKALYEFETKDVPKKELLLNLKEKSKERNKILLEQLKNYEDRIDLEQNLGFVNGLLSKGSYWALEQEKIALEKRLNQIPETTDATIKGIFEVIKDNYQLLQYFYFESLRYIKRLKTKAYGDLVAITYIEDEKEQVKAFNKWIVDDENLKKLTRVFPIILTTNISSRKLGTHFKFDLLTMDEAGQCDIATSLIPISKCSNMVLIGDTNQLKPIVVFEESKNTELMNHFKIDARYDYFNNSILSVYKNIDTISRDILFIYHYRCGEKIINYSNMRFYESRLNLSAIKNTGTLKLLDVHNVNHKNKNSQIEEAIGIVNYIKDHKLSDVFIITPFRNQEEVINHYLNEAIAHGDIDASVSCGTIHKIQGQENKTIIISTAISGQTTPRTYDWIKNNSQLINVGVTRAKENLIVVTDKRAIDVLSKKDDDLYALIAYVEKNGSTQISQSIANKFTIGFSNNSKFEDEFYKTMQHYCTINGTRFERNIKVVDVFPEERHNALVNKKEFDGVIFHGLEPKIIFEINGIEHYKNKKRIASDKIKMELLKSKKVLLLSIPNQYVKHYEFIGELIKKFKGAIYQKTLFDYDLQS
;
A
#
# COMPACT_ATOMS: atom_id res chain seq x y z
N VAL A 1 -0.64 15.44 6.49
CA VAL A 1 -0.14 16.83 6.32
C VAL A 1 -0.77 17.81 7.31
N VAL A 2 -2.06 18.13 7.19
CA VAL A 2 -2.74 19.10 8.09
C VAL A 2 -2.59 18.74 9.57
N ASN A 3 -2.82 17.48 9.95
CA ASN A 3 -2.60 17.01 11.32
C ASN A 3 -1.16 17.16 11.82
N CYS A 4 -0.16 17.10 10.92
CA CYS A 4 1.22 17.37 11.32
C CYS A 4 1.40 18.85 11.65
N LEU A 5 0.88 19.75 10.81
CA LEU A 5 0.97 21.19 11.03
C LEU A 5 0.28 21.62 12.33
N THR A 6 -0.94 21.12 12.60
CA THR A 6 -1.71 21.49 13.80
C THR A 6 -1.07 20.96 15.10
N ASN A 7 -0.37 19.83 15.02
CA ASN A 7 0.36 19.23 16.15
C ASN A 7 1.85 19.60 16.19
N GLU A 8 2.28 20.59 15.40
CA GLU A 8 3.67 21.06 15.35
C GLU A 8 4.69 19.94 15.06
N LYS A 9 4.29 18.95 14.25
CA LYS A 9 5.12 17.85 13.77
C LYS A 9 5.78 18.18 12.44
N ILE A 10 7.04 17.78 12.29
CA ILE A 10 7.85 18.02 11.11
C ILE A 10 7.72 16.83 10.16
N LEU A 11 7.20 17.10 8.96
CA LEU A 11 6.83 16.10 7.97
C LEU A 11 7.78 16.15 6.77
N LEU A 12 8.35 15.00 6.43
CA LEU A 12 9.07 14.79 5.18
C LEU A 12 8.19 13.96 4.23
N ILE A 13 7.89 14.49 3.05
CA ILE A 13 7.15 13.79 1.99
C ILE A 13 8.11 13.45 0.87
N THR A 14 8.21 12.16 0.51
CA THR A 14 9.09 11.69 -0.56
C THR A 14 8.45 10.73 -1.54
N SER A 15 9.10 10.57 -2.69
CA SER A 15 8.77 9.62 -3.74
C SER A 15 10.00 9.45 -4.63
N ASN A 16 9.98 8.47 -5.53
CA ASN A 16 11.12 8.17 -6.41
C ASN A 16 11.38 9.30 -7.44
N ASN A 17 10.32 9.92 -7.95
CA ASN A 17 10.40 10.95 -8.98
C ASN A 17 9.56 12.20 -8.62
N ASN A 18 9.63 13.23 -9.46
CA ASN A 18 9.00 14.52 -9.18
C ASN A 18 7.48 14.52 -9.33
N ILE A 19 6.90 13.67 -10.20
CA ILE A 19 5.48 13.75 -10.59
C ILE A 19 4.54 13.58 -9.38
N PRO A 20 4.66 12.53 -8.53
CA PRO A 20 3.82 12.40 -7.34
C PRO A 20 3.97 13.57 -6.38
N ILE A 21 5.21 14.05 -6.20
CA ILE A 21 5.52 15.13 -5.27
C ILE A 21 4.90 16.45 -5.71
N ASP A 22 4.97 16.76 -7.00
CA ASP A 22 4.38 17.97 -7.56
C ASP A 22 2.85 17.88 -7.52
N GLY A 23 2.27 16.69 -7.78
CA GLY A 23 0.83 16.46 -7.58
C GLY A 23 0.37 16.64 -6.13
N ILE A 24 1.19 16.27 -5.13
CA ILE A 24 0.90 16.55 -3.72
C ILE A 24 1.03 18.06 -3.43
N LYS A 25 2.06 18.72 -3.94
CA LYS A 25 2.27 20.17 -3.81
C LYS A 25 1.02 20.93 -4.28
N ASP A 26 0.49 20.58 -5.45
CA ASP A 26 -0.65 21.26 -6.04
C ASP A 26 -1.94 21.02 -5.24
N LYS A 27 -2.15 19.80 -4.73
CA LYS A 27 -3.30 19.46 -3.86
C LYS A 27 -3.26 20.14 -2.49
N LEU A 28 -2.10 20.62 -2.05
CA LEU A 28 -1.95 21.38 -0.80
C LEU A 28 -2.24 22.88 -0.95
N TYR A 29 -2.60 23.34 -2.14
CA TYR A 29 -3.10 24.70 -2.35
C TYR A 29 -4.49 24.86 -1.70
N LEU A 30 -4.57 25.70 -0.67
CA LEU A 30 -5.80 25.93 0.10
C LEU A 30 -6.66 27.08 -0.45
N GLY A 31 -6.23 27.76 -1.51
CA GLY A 31 -6.94 28.90 -2.07
C GLY A 31 -6.67 30.21 -1.32
N THR A 32 -7.69 31.07 -1.26
CA THR A 32 -7.59 32.42 -0.70
C THR A 32 -8.51 32.64 0.49
N TYR A 33 -8.05 33.42 1.47
CA TYR A 33 -8.87 34.01 2.53
C TYR A 33 -8.98 35.52 2.31
N LYS A 34 -10.21 36.04 2.13
CA LYS A 34 -10.47 37.46 1.82
C LYS A 34 -9.61 38.00 0.64
N ASN A 35 -9.58 37.24 -0.47
CA ASN A 35 -8.77 37.54 -1.67
C ASN A 35 -7.25 37.53 -1.44
N LYS A 36 -6.77 37.06 -0.29
CA LYS A 36 -5.34 36.87 0.00
C LYS A 36 -5.01 35.40 -0.04
N GLU A 37 -3.96 35.04 -0.76
CA GLU A 37 -3.49 33.66 -0.85
C GLU A 37 -3.12 33.11 0.54
N ILE A 38 -3.50 31.86 0.81
CA ILE A 38 -3.04 31.14 1.99
C ILE A 38 -1.65 30.57 1.68
N LEU A 39 -0.63 31.22 2.23
CA LEU A 39 0.78 30.88 2.04
C LEU A 39 1.18 29.65 2.86
N PHE A 40 0.62 28.49 2.56
CA PHE A 40 0.79 27.27 3.36
C PHE A 40 2.28 26.95 3.62
N PRO A 41 2.69 26.68 4.88
CA PRO A 41 4.09 26.65 5.30
C PRO A 41 4.77 25.33 4.90
N MET A 42 4.95 25.16 3.59
CA MET A 42 5.62 24.03 2.97
C MET A 42 6.65 24.50 1.93
N ILE A 43 7.68 23.68 1.73
CA ILE A 43 8.70 23.94 0.72
C ILE A 43 8.98 22.68 -0.11
N ARG A 44 9.06 22.87 -1.43
CA ARG A 44 9.39 21.83 -2.41
C ARG A 44 10.87 21.93 -2.74
N LEU A 45 11.65 20.95 -2.32
CA LEU A 45 13.10 20.85 -2.60
C LEU A 45 13.36 19.66 -3.53
N GLY A 46 14.53 19.57 -4.15
CA GLY A 46 14.83 18.42 -5.00
C GLY A 46 16.12 18.53 -5.79
N ASN A 47 16.00 18.33 -7.10
CA ASN A 47 17.06 18.69 -8.03
C ASN A 47 17.34 20.20 -7.98
N ASN A 48 18.40 20.65 -8.66
CA ASN A 48 18.83 22.04 -8.57
C ASN A 48 17.77 23.03 -9.07
N ALA A 49 16.96 22.65 -10.07
CA ALA A 49 15.86 23.47 -10.57
C ALA A 49 14.77 23.69 -9.50
N CYS A 50 14.33 22.61 -8.82
CA CYS A 50 13.38 22.73 -7.71
C CYS A 50 13.94 23.57 -6.55
N VAL A 51 15.24 23.48 -6.26
CA VAL A 51 15.89 24.30 -5.23
C VAL A 51 15.90 25.78 -5.63
N ALA A 52 16.19 26.10 -6.90
CA ALA A 52 16.12 27.48 -7.39
C ALA A 52 14.71 28.07 -7.29
N GLU A 53 13.67 27.29 -7.64
CA GLU A 53 12.27 27.69 -7.47
C GLU A 53 11.92 27.91 -5.99
N ALA A 54 12.39 27.02 -5.11
CA ALA A 54 12.22 27.16 -3.66
C ALA A 54 12.84 28.45 -3.12
N LEU A 55 14.03 28.83 -3.59
CA LEU A 55 14.72 30.05 -3.18
C LEU A 55 14.01 31.31 -3.66
N LYS A 56 13.46 31.30 -4.89
CA LYS A 56 12.57 32.36 -5.40
C LYS A 56 11.32 32.50 -4.52
N LYS A 57 10.71 31.38 -4.12
CA LYS A 57 9.58 31.36 -3.17
C LYS A 57 9.97 31.94 -1.80
N ILE A 58 11.12 31.53 -1.23
CA ILE A 58 11.58 32.05 0.06
C ILE A 58 11.81 33.56 0.00
N LYS A 59 12.41 34.07 -1.09
CA LYS A 59 12.59 35.50 -1.32
C LYS A 59 11.25 36.24 -1.34
N ALA A 60 10.30 35.76 -2.15
CA ALA A 60 8.96 36.34 -2.23
C ALA A 60 8.25 36.36 -0.86
N LEU A 61 8.38 35.28 -0.07
CA LEU A 61 7.82 35.20 1.28
C LEU A 61 8.49 36.14 2.30
N TYR A 62 9.80 36.41 2.13
CA TYR A 62 10.52 37.38 2.95
C TYR A 62 10.11 38.82 2.61
N GLU A 63 10.01 39.13 1.33
CA GLU A 63 9.61 40.45 0.79
C GLU A 63 8.11 40.72 1.00
N PHE A 64 7.30 39.68 1.21
CA PHE A 64 5.87 39.83 1.49
C PHE A 64 5.61 40.66 2.76
N GLU A 65 4.85 41.74 2.59
CA GLU A 65 4.39 42.60 3.68
C GLU A 65 2.89 42.46 3.91
N THR A 66 2.50 42.34 5.18
CA THR A 66 1.09 42.36 5.57
C THR A 66 0.93 43.03 6.93
N LYS A 67 -0.12 43.85 7.05
CA LYS A 67 -0.56 44.45 8.32
C LYS A 67 -1.30 43.43 9.21
N ASP A 68 -1.65 42.26 8.65
CA ASP A 68 -2.37 41.23 9.39
C ASP A 68 -1.49 40.60 10.46
N VAL A 69 -2.00 40.54 11.69
CA VAL A 69 -1.31 39.93 12.83
C VAL A 69 -2.03 38.63 13.24
N PRO A 70 -1.30 37.51 13.42
CA PRO A 70 -1.88 36.27 13.91
C PRO A 70 -2.62 36.48 15.24
N LYS A 71 -3.92 36.17 15.25
CA LYS A 71 -4.78 36.26 16.44
C LYS A 71 -4.61 35.00 17.30
N LYS A 72 -3.76 35.07 18.32
CA LYS A 72 -3.40 33.91 19.18
C LYS A 72 -4.61 33.21 19.80
N GLU A 73 -5.56 33.96 20.37
CA GLU A 73 -6.76 33.39 21.03
C GLU A 73 -7.67 32.65 20.04
N LEU A 74 -7.89 33.21 18.84
CA LEU A 74 -8.69 32.57 17.80
C LEU A 74 -8.05 31.26 17.32
N LEU A 75 -6.72 31.26 17.10
CA LEU A 75 -5.97 30.07 16.72
C LEU A 75 -6.05 28.99 17.80
N LEU A 76 -5.97 29.38 19.07
CA LEU A 76 -6.11 28.47 20.21
C LEU A 76 -7.52 27.84 20.24
N ASN A 77 -8.58 28.64 20.13
CA ASN A 77 -9.96 28.15 20.17
C ASN A 77 -10.27 27.18 19.02
N LEU A 78 -9.81 27.49 17.80
CA LEU A 78 -9.99 26.62 16.64
C LEU A 78 -9.16 25.33 16.76
N LYS A 79 -7.95 25.41 17.33
CA LYS A 79 -7.12 24.24 17.64
C LYS A 79 -7.78 23.32 18.66
N GLU A 80 -8.33 23.87 19.76
CA GLU A 80 -9.05 23.08 20.77
C GLU A 80 -10.32 22.44 20.19
N LYS A 81 -11.11 23.18 19.40
CA LYS A 81 -12.27 22.60 18.69
C LYS A 81 -11.89 21.47 17.73
N SER A 82 -10.77 21.61 17.01
CA SER A 82 -10.24 20.57 16.14
C SER A 82 -9.73 19.36 16.93
N LYS A 83 -9.10 19.56 18.08
CA LYS A 83 -8.68 18.45 18.96
C LYS A 83 -9.87 17.65 19.45
N GLU A 84 -10.94 18.31 19.88
CA GLU A 84 -12.14 17.64 20.38
C GLU A 84 -12.78 16.76 19.29
N ARG A 85 -12.96 17.31 18.08
CA ARG A 85 -13.45 16.51 16.94
C ARG A 85 -12.51 15.38 16.54
N ASN A 86 -11.20 15.61 16.58
CA ASN A 86 -10.22 14.54 16.33
C ASN A 86 -10.30 13.45 17.40
N LYS A 87 -10.58 13.79 18.66
CA LYS A 87 -10.77 12.80 19.73
C LYS A 87 -12.00 11.94 19.45
N ILE A 88 -13.12 12.55 19.06
CA ILE A 88 -14.33 11.83 18.64
C ILE A 88 -14.04 10.94 17.43
N LEU A 89 -13.30 11.46 16.43
CA LEU A 89 -12.91 10.67 15.26
C LEU A 89 -12.04 9.47 15.64
N LEU A 90 -11.03 9.68 16.51
CA LEU A 90 -10.15 8.62 16.98
C LEU A 90 -10.92 7.56 17.76
N GLU A 91 -11.90 7.96 18.57
CA GLU A 91 -12.78 7.03 19.28
C GLU A 91 -13.65 6.23 18.32
N GLN A 92 -14.24 6.85 17.30
CA GLN A 92 -15.02 6.15 16.26
C GLN A 92 -14.15 5.21 15.43
N LEU A 93 -12.94 5.64 15.04
CA LEU A 93 -12.00 4.79 14.33
C LEU A 93 -11.54 3.62 15.20
N LYS A 94 -11.26 3.86 16.49
CA LYS A 94 -10.94 2.80 17.44
C LYS A 94 -12.09 1.81 17.59
N ASN A 95 -13.33 2.30 17.73
CA ASN A 95 -14.50 1.43 17.80
C ASN A 95 -14.64 0.57 16.54
N TYR A 96 -14.48 1.18 15.36
CA TYR A 96 -14.48 0.46 14.08
C TYR A 96 -13.40 -0.63 14.02
N GLU A 97 -12.17 -0.30 14.42
CA GLU A 97 -11.04 -1.24 14.46
C GLU A 97 -11.26 -2.36 15.46
N ASP A 98 -11.63 -2.03 16.71
CA ASP A 98 -11.89 -3.01 17.76
C ASP A 98 -13.02 -3.96 17.35
N ARG A 99 -14.05 -3.46 16.65
CA ARG A 99 -15.13 -4.30 16.10
C ARG A 99 -14.61 -5.25 15.02
N ILE A 100 -13.80 -4.78 14.07
CA ILE A 100 -13.19 -5.64 13.05
C ILE A 100 -12.37 -6.75 13.71
N ASP A 101 -11.55 -6.41 14.70
CA ASP A 101 -10.70 -7.38 15.40
C ASP A 101 -11.57 -8.40 16.16
N LEU A 102 -12.62 -7.96 16.84
CA LEU A 102 -13.59 -8.84 17.51
C LEU A 102 -14.36 -9.73 16.53
N GLU A 103 -14.79 -9.21 15.39
CA GLU A 103 -15.48 -9.97 14.34
C GLU A 103 -14.56 -11.02 13.71
N GLN A 104 -13.29 -10.68 13.46
CA GLN A 104 -12.28 -11.64 13.01
C GLN A 104 -12.02 -12.73 14.07
N ASN A 105 -11.88 -12.34 15.33
CA ASN A 105 -11.69 -13.28 16.44
C ASN A 105 -12.92 -14.18 16.63
N LEU A 106 -14.14 -13.65 16.48
CA LEU A 106 -15.37 -14.43 16.47
C LEU A 106 -15.42 -15.38 15.28
N GLY A 107 -15.04 -14.94 14.09
CA GLY A 107 -14.91 -15.79 12.92
C GLY A 107 -13.94 -16.95 13.15
N PHE A 108 -12.81 -16.68 13.81
CA PHE A 108 -11.84 -17.70 14.22
C PHE A 108 -12.43 -18.67 15.25
N VAL A 109 -12.99 -18.18 16.36
CA VAL A 109 -13.59 -19.00 17.42
C VAL A 109 -14.75 -19.84 16.88
N ASN A 110 -15.63 -19.26 16.07
CA ASN A 110 -16.71 -20.01 15.41
C ASN A 110 -16.17 -21.08 14.46
N GLY A 111 -15.08 -20.78 13.74
CA GLY A 111 -14.35 -21.76 12.94
C GLY A 111 -13.82 -22.93 13.77
N LEU A 112 -13.30 -22.68 14.98
CA LEU A 112 -12.87 -23.72 15.92
C LEU A 112 -14.05 -24.54 16.46
N LEU A 113 -15.11 -23.86 16.91
CA LEU A 113 -16.30 -24.49 17.50
C LEU A 113 -17.07 -25.35 16.49
N SER A 114 -17.08 -24.98 15.21
CA SER A 114 -17.67 -25.79 14.13
C SER A 114 -17.02 -27.16 13.98
N LYS A 115 -15.80 -27.33 14.50
CA LYS A 115 -14.97 -28.55 14.39
C LYS A 115 -14.87 -29.33 15.70
N GLY A 116 -15.38 -28.79 16.81
CA GLY A 116 -15.42 -29.47 18.11
C GLY A 116 -15.98 -28.58 19.21
N SER A 117 -16.64 -29.16 20.21
CA SER A 117 -17.21 -28.42 21.34
C SER A 117 -16.20 -28.27 22.47
N TYR A 118 -15.80 -27.04 22.75
CA TYR A 118 -14.91 -26.71 23.86
C TYR A 118 -15.59 -25.69 24.75
N TRP A 119 -15.95 -26.08 25.98
CA TRP A 119 -16.66 -25.20 26.92
C TRP A 119 -15.96 -23.84 27.11
N ALA A 120 -14.63 -23.83 27.19
CA ALA A 120 -13.87 -22.60 27.38
C ALA A 120 -13.89 -21.67 26.14
N LEU A 121 -13.94 -22.22 24.92
CA LEU A 121 -14.14 -21.43 23.69
C LEU A 121 -15.58 -20.95 23.54
N GLU A 122 -16.57 -21.71 24.04
CA GLU A 122 -17.96 -21.26 24.09
C GLU A 122 -18.11 -20.06 25.02
N GLN A 123 -17.44 -20.07 26.19
CA GLN A 123 -17.38 -18.92 27.09
C GLN A 123 -16.63 -17.74 26.47
N GLU A 124 -15.57 -17.99 25.68
CA GLU A 124 -14.88 -16.93 24.93
C GLU A 124 -15.80 -16.29 23.91
N LYS A 125 -16.49 -17.09 23.11
CA LYS A 125 -17.43 -16.61 22.10
C LYS A 125 -18.46 -15.68 22.72
N ILE A 126 -19.09 -16.10 23.82
CA ILE A 126 -20.08 -15.27 24.54
C ILE A 126 -19.44 -13.97 25.03
N ALA A 127 -18.20 -14.00 25.52
CA ALA A 127 -17.49 -12.81 25.97
C ALA A 127 -17.15 -11.85 24.83
N LEU A 128 -16.71 -12.38 23.68
CA LEU A 128 -16.44 -11.61 22.47
C LEU A 128 -17.70 -11.02 21.87
N GLU A 129 -18.80 -11.78 21.77
CA GLU A 129 -20.11 -11.30 21.32
C GLU A 129 -20.63 -10.18 22.24
N LYS A 130 -20.49 -10.36 23.56
CA LYS A 130 -20.86 -9.32 24.54
C LYS A 130 -20.03 -8.05 24.36
N ARG A 131 -18.71 -8.17 24.18
CA ARG A 131 -17.83 -7.03 23.89
C ARG A 131 -18.21 -6.35 22.57
N LEU A 132 -18.43 -7.13 21.51
CA LEU A 132 -18.82 -6.60 20.20
C LEU A 132 -20.12 -5.82 20.27
N ASN A 133 -21.11 -6.31 21.03
CA ASN A 133 -22.38 -5.64 21.23
C ASN A 133 -22.29 -4.37 22.11
N GLN A 134 -21.21 -4.21 22.88
CA GLN A 134 -20.96 -3.01 23.69
C GLN A 134 -20.28 -1.89 22.91
N ILE A 135 -19.59 -2.22 21.81
CA ILE A 135 -18.88 -1.23 21.00
C ILE A 135 -19.86 -0.71 19.92
N PRO A 136 -20.16 0.60 19.88
CA PRO A 136 -21.04 1.18 18.88
C PRO A 136 -20.55 0.89 17.45
N GLU A 137 -21.48 0.61 16.54
CA GLU A 137 -21.14 0.48 15.13
C GLU A 137 -20.78 1.85 14.54
N THR A 138 -19.61 1.93 13.92
CA THR A 138 -19.17 3.12 13.19
C THR A 138 -19.45 2.92 11.71
N THR A 139 -20.31 3.76 11.16
CA THR A 139 -20.69 3.78 9.74
C THR A 139 -20.21 5.05 9.04
N ASP A 140 -20.17 5.04 7.71
CA ASP A 140 -19.86 6.23 6.91
C ASP A 140 -20.76 7.42 7.28
N ALA A 141 -22.03 7.18 7.63
CA ALA A 141 -22.96 8.22 8.05
C ALA A 141 -22.58 8.85 9.39
N THR A 142 -22.09 8.05 10.33
CA THR A 142 -21.62 8.54 11.64
C THR A 142 -20.30 9.32 11.54
N ILE A 143 -19.45 9.00 10.55
CA ILE A 143 -18.20 9.72 10.31
C ILE A 143 -18.44 11.01 9.51
N LYS A 144 -19.41 10.99 8.57
CA LYS A 144 -19.82 12.16 7.78
C LYS A 144 -20.32 13.29 8.70
N GLY A 145 -19.49 14.32 8.86
CA GLY A 145 -19.77 15.48 9.72
C GLY A 145 -18.76 15.67 10.87
N ILE A 146 -17.94 14.64 11.17
CA ILE A 146 -16.82 14.78 12.13
C ILE A 146 -15.65 15.51 11.46
N PHE A 147 -15.37 15.19 10.19
CA PHE A 147 -14.36 15.88 9.39
C PHE A 147 -14.96 17.12 8.73
N GLU A 148 -14.25 18.24 8.82
CA GLU A 148 -14.59 19.45 8.08
C GLU A 148 -13.74 19.55 6.82
N VAL A 149 -14.41 19.73 5.69
CA VAL A 149 -13.74 20.05 4.43
C VAL A 149 -13.22 21.48 4.53
N ILE A 150 -11.93 21.69 4.25
CA ILE A 150 -11.30 23.01 4.29
C ILE A 150 -11.84 23.90 3.16
N LYS A 151 -12.06 23.29 1.99
CA LYS A 151 -12.63 23.96 0.83
C LYS A 151 -13.98 24.58 1.22
N ASP A 152 -14.13 25.86 0.93
CA ASP A 152 -15.33 26.67 1.22
C ASP A 152 -15.68 26.85 2.72
N ASN A 153 -14.82 26.39 3.64
CA ASN A 153 -14.99 26.62 5.07
C ASN A 153 -14.23 27.88 5.52
N TYR A 154 -14.97 28.99 5.66
CA TYR A 154 -14.41 30.30 6.02
C TYR A 154 -13.58 30.28 7.32
N GLN A 155 -14.01 29.56 8.35
CA GLN A 155 -13.31 29.51 9.65
C GLN A 155 -11.98 28.77 9.54
N LEU A 156 -11.94 27.65 8.81
CA LEU A 156 -10.70 26.90 8.57
C LEU A 156 -9.74 27.66 7.65
N LEU A 157 -10.25 28.28 6.58
CA LEU A 157 -9.43 29.13 5.71
C LEU A 157 -8.82 30.30 6.48
N GLN A 158 -9.59 30.93 7.37
CA GLN A 158 -9.08 31.95 8.30
C GLN A 158 -7.98 31.40 9.21
N TYR A 159 -8.19 30.22 9.81
CA TYR A 159 -7.20 29.55 10.64
C TYR A 159 -5.89 29.32 9.88
N PHE A 160 -5.94 28.65 8.73
CA PHE A 160 -4.76 28.34 7.94
C PHE A 160 -4.06 29.59 7.42
N TYR A 161 -4.80 30.66 7.10
CA TYR A 161 -4.20 31.94 6.75
C TYR A 161 -3.32 32.50 7.89
N PHE A 162 -3.89 32.66 9.09
CA PHE A 162 -3.14 33.22 10.22
C PHE A 162 -2.04 32.30 10.75
N GLU A 163 -2.29 30.99 10.74
CA GLU A 163 -1.30 29.98 11.14
C GLU A 163 -0.11 29.99 10.18
N SER A 164 -0.36 30.05 8.87
CA SER A 164 0.70 30.17 7.85
C SER A 164 1.54 31.43 8.03
N LEU A 165 0.89 32.58 8.30
CA LEU A 165 1.59 33.83 8.61
C LEU A 165 2.49 33.72 9.86
N ARG A 166 2.07 32.97 10.89
CA ARG A 166 2.88 32.73 12.10
C ARG A 166 4.22 32.08 11.76
N TYR A 167 4.22 31.11 10.84
CA TYR A 167 5.43 30.45 10.36
C TYR A 167 6.29 31.38 9.50
N ILE A 168 5.69 32.04 8.50
CA ILE A 168 6.42 32.86 7.52
C ILE A 168 7.07 34.08 8.16
N LYS A 169 6.44 34.72 9.14
CA LYS A 169 7.01 35.89 9.84
C LYS A 169 8.36 35.62 10.49
N ARG A 170 8.72 34.36 10.76
CA ARG A 170 10.04 33.99 11.30
C ARG A 170 11.18 34.36 10.34
N LEU A 171 10.97 34.34 9.02
CA LEU A 171 11.96 34.75 8.02
C LEU A 171 12.47 36.18 8.23
N LYS A 172 11.66 37.06 8.84
CA LYS A 172 12.03 38.45 9.13
C LYS A 172 12.89 38.61 10.38
N THR A 173 13.14 37.54 11.13
CA THR A 173 13.96 37.59 12.34
C THR A 173 15.44 37.46 12.01
N LYS A 174 16.33 38.08 12.81
CA LYS A 174 17.79 38.06 12.60
C LYS A 174 18.38 36.64 12.45
N ALA A 175 17.73 35.63 13.04
CA ALA A 175 18.16 34.24 12.98
C ALA A 175 18.20 33.64 11.55
N TYR A 176 17.54 34.27 10.57
CA TYR A 176 17.45 33.80 9.18
C TYR A 176 18.24 34.67 8.21
N GLY A 177 19.07 35.60 8.70
CA GLY A 177 19.85 36.51 7.87
C GLY A 177 20.68 35.80 6.80
N ASP A 178 21.34 34.69 7.15
CA ASP A 178 22.14 33.89 6.21
C ASP A 178 21.31 33.28 5.08
N LEU A 179 20.15 32.71 5.42
CA LEU A 179 19.23 32.13 4.43
C LEU A 179 18.71 33.21 3.49
N VAL A 180 18.36 34.39 4.03
CA VAL A 180 17.91 35.53 3.24
C VAL A 180 19.05 36.02 2.34
N ALA A 181 20.28 36.16 2.84
CA ALA A 181 21.42 36.56 2.02
C ALA A 181 21.64 35.60 0.84
N ILE A 182 21.46 34.29 1.04
CA ILE A 182 21.53 33.29 -0.03
C ILE A 182 20.47 33.58 -1.12
N THR A 183 19.26 34.01 -0.78
CA THR A 183 18.21 34.28 -1.81
C THR A 183 18.51 35.49 -2.70
N TYR A 184 19.47 36.34 -2.33
CA TYR A 184 19.90 37.50 -3.12
C TYR A 184 21.14 37.24 -4.00
N ILE A 185 21.73 36.04 -3.98
CA ILE A 185 22.80 35.68 -4.91
C ILE A 185 22.23 35.66 -6.34
N GLU A 186 22.86 36.42 -7.26
CA GLU A 186 22.38 36.61 -8.64
C GLU A 186 22.59 35.37 -9.53
N ASP A 187 23.74 34.70 -9.41
CA ASP A 187 24.01 33.47 -10.17
C ASP A 187 23.25 32.28 -9.57
N GLU A 188 22.32 31.71 -10.35
CA GLU A 188 21.43 30.64 -9.88
C GLU A 188 22.20 29.37 -9.45
N LYS A 189 23.33 29.05 -10.09
CA LYS A 189 24.12 27.85 -9.75
C LYS A 189 24.83 28.03 -8.41
N GLU A 190 25.48 29.17 -8.19
CA GLU A 190 26.11 29.51 -6.93
C GLU A 190 25.07 29.72 -5.83
N GLN A 191 23.89 30.27 -6.14
CA GLN A 191 22.76 30.38 -5.21
C GLN A 191 22.33 29.01 -4.68
N VAL A 192 22.07 28.06 -5.59
CA VAL A 192 21.67 26.68 -5.26
C VAL A 192 22.78 25.96 -4.49
N LYS A 193 24.04 26.14 -4.87
CA LYS A 193 25.19 25.54 -4.20
C LYS A 193 25.37 26.09 -2.77
N ALA A 194 25.22 27.40 -2.58
CA ALA A 194 25.25 28.03 -1.27
C ALA A 194 24.13 27.50 -0.37
N PHE A 195 22.90 27.41 -0.88
CA PHE A 195 21.77 26.83 -0.14
C PHE A 195 22.01 25.36 0.21
N ASN A 196 22.46 24.54 -0.74
CA ASN A 196 22.74 23.12 -0.49
C ASN A 196 23.84 22.95 0.57
N LYS A 197 24.86 23.82 0.59
CA LYS A 197 25.88 23.83 1.65
C LYS A 197 25.29 24.24 3.01
N TRP A 198 24.37 25.20 3.00
CA TRP A 198 23.71 25.71 4.22
C TRP A 198 22.77 24.69 4.86
N ILE A 199 21.98 23.95 4.07
CA ILE A 199 20.92 23.06 4.56
C ILE A 199 21.40 21.67 5.03
N VAL A 200 22.65 21.31 4.72
CA VAL A 200 23.28 20.08 5.24
C VAL A 200 23.58 20.20 6.74
N ASP A 201 23.75 21.42 7.26
CA ASP A 201 23.89 21.67 8.70
C ASP A 201 22.56 21.45 9.43
N ASP A 202 22.58 20.67 10.52
CA ASP A 202 21.37 20.27 11.24
C ASP A 202 20.67 21.43 11.95
N GLU A 203 21.41 22.42 12.45
CA GLU A 203 20.81 23.60 13.09
C GLU A 203 20.17 24.53 12.04
N ASN A 204 20.74 24.63 10.84
CA ASN A 204 20.13 25.33 9.73
C ASN A 204 18.89 24.62 9.18
N LEU A 205 18.90 23.29 9.07
CA LEU A 205 17.69 22.52 8.73
C LEU A 205 16.59 22.68 9.79
N LYS A 206 16.96 22.71 11.07
CA LYS A 206 16.04 23.01 12.17
C LYS A 206 15.47 24.43 12.10
N LYS A 207 16.26 25.43 11.67
CA LYS A 207 15.74 26.76 11.34
C LYS A 207 14.75 26.68 10.18
N LEU A 208 15.10 26.01 9.07
CA LEU A 208 14.24 25.89 7.90
C LEU A 208 12.89 25.26 8.27
N THR A 209 12.90 24.16 9.02
CA THR A 209 11.67 23.43 9.43
C THR A 209 10.80 24.22 10.41
N ARG A 210 11.35 25.21 11.13
CA ARG A 210 10.54 26.16 11.92
C ARG A 210 9.77 27.17 11.06
N VAL A 211 10.13 27.35 9.79
CA VAL A 211 9.39 28.14 8.80
C VAL A 211 8.56 27.24 7.90
N PHE A 212 9.12 26.12 7.47
CA PHE A 212 8.52 25.14 6.57
C PHE A 212 8.52 23.75 7.22
N PRO A 213 7.62 23.47 8.17
CA PRO A 213 7.53 22.17 8.84
C PRO A 213 7.20 21.02 7.89
N ILE A 214 6.75 21.30 6.67
CA ILE A 214 6.46 20.31 5.64
C ILE A 214 7.45 20.48 4.49
N ILE A 215 8.31 19.47 4.30
CA ILE A 215 9.29 19.44 3.22
C ILE A 215 8.92 18.34 2.24
N LEU A 216 8.84 18.69 0.96
CA LEU A 216 8.56 17.77 -0.15
C LEU A 216 9.83 17.60 -0.98
N THR A 217 10.28 16.36 -1.22
CA THR A 217 11.48 16.11 -2.03
C THR A 217 11.51 14.70 -2.64
N THR A 218 12.43 14.40 -3.56
CA THR A 218 12.61 13.02 -4.03
C THR A 218 13.50 12.22 -3.06
N ASN A 219 13.36 10.89 -3.03
CA ASN A 219 14.12 10.00 -2.17
C ASN A 219 15.63 10.30 -2.22
N ILE A 220 16.19 10.40 -3.43
CA ILE A 220 17.62 10.69 -3.61
C ILE A 220 18.01 12.12 -3.18
N SER A 221 17.13 13.11 -3.40
CA SER A 221 17.43 14.50 -3.06
C SER A 221 17.40 14.75 -1.55
N SER A 222 16.65 13.93 -0.80
CA SER A 222 16.58 14.01 0.67
C SER A 222 17.95 13.84 1.34
N ARG A 223 18.95 13.26 0.66
CA ARG A 223 20.33 13.15 1.16
C ARG A 223 20.94 14.50 1.53
N LYS A 224 20.48 15.59 0.91
CA LYS A 224 20.96 16.96 1.16
C LYS A 224 20.42 17.56 2.47
N LEU A 225 19.42 16.94 3.09
CA LEU A 225 18.70 17.49 4.24
C LEU A 225 19.34 17.03 5.55
N GLY A 226 20.20 17.87 6.15
CA GLY A 226 20.83 17.56 7.43
C GLY A 226 21.75 16.34 7.38
N THR A 227 22.46 16.12 8.47
CA THR A 227 23.29 14.93 8.71
C THR A 227 22.66 13.99 9.72
N HIS A 228 22.26 14.50 10.87
CA HIS A 228 21.70 13.74 11.99
C HIS A 228 20.29 14.19 12.38
N PHE A 229 19.77 15.27 11.78
CA PHE A 229 18.42 15.74 12.00
C PHE A 229 17.37 14.66 11.71
N LYS A 230 16.38 14.54 12.60
CA LYS A 230 15.26 13.60 12.49
C LYS A 230 13.94 14.34 12.29
N PHE A 231 13.24 14.01 11.21
CA PHE A 231 11.84 14.39 11.02
C PHE A 231 10.93 13.49 11.86
N ASP A 232 9.79 14.02 12.31
CA ASP A 232 8.84 13.25 13.11
C ASP A 232 8.19 12.13 12.28
N LEU A 233 7.89 12.41 11.01
CA LEU A 233 7.18 11.50 10.12
C LEU A 233 7.72 11.57 8.69
N LEU A 234 7.99 10.40 8.11
CA LEU A 234 8.13 10.20 6.66
C LEU A 234 6.78 9.80 6.07
N THR A 235 6.39 10.40 4.95
CA THR A 235 5.36 9.88 4.06
C THR A 235 5.99 9.62 2.71
N MET A 236 6.09 8.35 2.31
CA MET A 236 6.61 7.97 1.00
C MET A 236 5.45 7.59 0.08
N ASP A 237 5.18 8.40 -0.92
CA ASP A 237 4.14 8.14 -1.92
C ASP A 237 4.71 7.38 -3.12
N GLU A 238 3.86 6.58 -3.77
CA GLU A 238 4.25 5.62 -4.81
C GLU A 238 5.38 4.66 -4.33
N ALA A 239 5.32 4.24 -3.06
CA ALA A 239 6.31 3.35 -2.45
C ALA A 239 6.41 1.98 -3.14
N GLY A 240 5.36 1.55 -3.86
CA GLY A 240 5.39 0.37 -4.73
C GLY A 240 6.37 0.49 -5.90
N GLN A 241 6.75 1.72 -6.27
CA GLN A 241 7.63 2.05 -7.39
C GLN A 241 9.00 2.60 -6.95
N CYS A 242 9.23 2.67 -5.63
CA CYS A 242 10.48 3.13 -5.07
C CYS A 242 11.44 1.94 -4.86
N ASP A 243 12.66 2.08 -5.38
CA ASP A 243 13.71 1.08 -5.17
C ASP A 243 14.22 1.10 -3.72
N ILE A 244 14.80 -0.01 -3.28
CA ILE A 244 15.23 -0.15 -1.88
C ILE A 244 16.31 0.89 -1.52
N ALA A 245 17.33 1.05 -2.37
CA ALA A 245 18.52 1.82 -2.03
C ALA A 245 18.22 3.31 -1.83
N THR A 246 17.49 3.93 -2.76
CA THR A 246 17.17 5.36 -2.62
C THR A 246 16.15 5.61 -1.51
N SER A 247 15.21 4.68 -1.29
CA SER A 247 14.21 4.79 -0.21
C SER A 247 14.81 4.74 1.19
N LEU A 248 15.93 4.04 1.39
CA LEU A 248 16.60 4.00 2.70
C LEU A 248 17.12 5.38 3.15
N ILE A 249 17.40 6.29 2.21
CA ILE A 249 17.91 7.64 2.51
C ILE A 249 16.90 8.43 3.37
N PRO A 250 15.65 8.69 2.94
CA PRO A 250 14.69 9.41 3.77
C PRO A 250 14.23 8.58 4.98
N ILE A 251 14.17 7.25 4.89
CA ILE A 251 13.83 6.38 6.04
C ILE A 251 14.83 6.61 7.18
N SER A 252 16.13 6.69 6.86
CA SER A 252 17.19 6.96 7.84
C SER A 252 17.08 8.34 8.50
N LYS A 253 16.28 9.26 7.96
CA LYS A 253 16.11 10.64 8.46
C LYS A 253 14.82 10.87 9.25
N CYS A 254 14.02 9.83 9.47
CA CYS A 254 12.73 9.97 10.16
C CYS A 254 12.60 9.02 11.36
N SER A 255 11.74 9.38 12.31
CA SER A 255 11.42 8.56 13.48
C SER A 255 10.23 7.63 13.24
N ASN A 256 9.26 8.06 12.44
CA ASN A 256 8.10 7.27 12.05
C ASN A 256 7.94 7.31 10.52
N MET A 257 7.27 6.33 9.93
CA MET A 257 7.04 6.28 8.49
C MET A 257 5.64 5.78 8.14
N VAL A 258 5.12 6.29 7.02
CA VAL A 258 3.95 5.75 6.32
C VAL A 258 4.36 5.55 4.87
N LEU A 259 4.22 4.31 4.39
CA LEU A 259 4.45 3.95 2.99
C LEU A 259 3.10 3.88 2.28
N ILE A 260 2.94 4.65 1.22
CA ILE A 260 1.70 4.73 0.43
C ILE A 260 2.02 4.23 -0.97
N GLY A 261 1.29 3.24 -1.45
CA GLY A 261 1.47 2.71 -2.80
C GLY A 261 0.78 1.37 -2.98
N ASP A 262 0.96 0.80 -4.16
CA ASP A 262 0.33 -0.45 -4.55
C ASP A 262 1.36 -1.39 -5.19
N THR A 263 1.54 -2.58 -4.61
CA THR A 263 2.46 -3.61 -5.12
C THR A 263 1.93 -4.32 -6.37
N ASN A 264 0.65 -4.15 -6.69
CA ASN A 264 0.03 -4.66 -7.92
C ASN A 264 0.17 -3.69 -9.11
N GLN A 265 0.73 -2.49 -8.89
CA GLN A 265 1.09 -1.54 -9.94
C GLN A 265 2.58 -1.65 -10.28
N LEU A 266 3.10 -0.74 -11.12
CA LEU A 266 4.47 -0.80 -11.65
C LEU A 266 5.52 -1.00 -10.56
N LYS A 267 6.47 -1.90 -10.85
CA LYS A 267 7.69 -2.09 -10.04
C LYS A 267 8.68 -0.94 -10.28
N PRO A 268 9.67 -0.76 -9.38
CA PRO A 268 10.77 0.17 -9.60
C PRO A 268 11.50 -0.14 -10.91
N ILE A 269 11.94 0.88 -11.63
CA ILE A 269 12.79 0.72 -12.81
C ILE A 269 14.21 0.48 -12.32
N VAL A 270 14.66 -0.78 -12.41
CA VAL A 270 16.01 -1.18 -12.02
C VAL A 270 16.88 -1.27 -13.27
N VAL A 271 17.87 -0.37 -13.40
CA VAL A 271 18.88 -0.39 -14.48
C VAL A 271 19.98 -1.43 -14.19
N PHE A 272 20.06 -1.90 -12.95
CA PHE A 272 21.05 -2.87 -12.50
C PHE A 272 20.76 -4.26 -13.07
N GLU A 273 21.78 -4.97 -13.53
CA GLU A 273 21.63 -6.31 -14.12
C GLU A 273 21.21 -7.34 -13.06
N GLU A 274 20.22 -8.17 -13.39
CA GLU A 274 19.71 -9.22 -12.50
C GLU A 274 20.81 -10.21 -12.08
N SER A 275 21.70 -10.60 -13.00
CA SER A 275 22.82 -11.51 -12.72
C SER A 275 23.78 -10.95 -11.67
N LYS A 276 24.13 -9.66 -11.77
CA LYS A 276 24.96 -8.96 -10.80
C LYS A 276 24.27 -8.84 -9.44
N ASN A 277 22.94 -8.64 -9.43
CA ASN A 277 22.16 -8.63 -8.20
C ASN A 277 22.25 -9.98 -7.48
N THR A 278 22.05 -11.08 -8.21
CA THR A 278 22.19 -12.43 -7.65
C THR A 278 23.61 -12.68 -7.11
N GLU A 279 24.64 -12.26 -7.83
CA GLU A 279 26.04 -12.39 -7.40
C GLU A 279 26.30 -11.64 -6.08
N LEU A 280 25.91 -10.37 -5.98
CA LEU A 280 26.10 -9.56 -4.79
C LEU A 280 25.30 -10.09 -3.60
N MET A 281 24.05 -10.51 -3.82
CA MET A 281 23.24 -11.12 -2.78
C MET A 281 23.89 -12.38 -2.21
N ASN A 282 24.44 -13.24 -3.06
CA ASN A 282 25.16 -14.43 -2.63
C ASN A 282 26.45 -14.08 -1.87
N HIS A 283 27.22 -13.11 -2.38
CA HIS A 283 28.46 -12.66 -1.75
C HIS A 283 28.24 -12.10 -0.34
N PHE A 284 27.24 -11.23 -0.18
CA PHE A 284 26.91 -10.58 1.10
C PHE A 284 25.90 -11.38 1.95
N LYS A 285 25.47 -12.57 1.50
CA LYS A 285 24.48 -13.44 2.16
C LYS A 285 23.16 -12.71 2.47
N ILE A 286 22.69 -11.90 1.52
CA ILE A 286 21.45 -11.15 1.64
C ILE A 286 20.26 -12.08 1.41
N ASP A 287 19.29 -12.03 2.33
CA ASP A 287 18.04 -12.79 2.22
C ASP A 287 17.21 -12.33 1.01
N ALA A 288 16.53 -13.27 0.35
CA ALA A 288 15.70 -13.01 -0.84
C ALA A 288 14.60 -11.95 -0.61
N ARG A 289 14.17 -11.75 0.64
CA ARG A 289 13.20 -10.70 1.00
C ARG A 289 13.73 -9.28 0.78
N TYR A 290 15.05 -9.10 0.67
CA TYR A 290 15.72 -7.83 0.37
C TYR A 290 16.26 -7.77 -1.07
N ASP A 291 15.80 -8.64 -1.97
CA ASP A 291 16.21 -8.61 -3.38
C ASP A 291 15.90 -7.24 -4.01
N TYR A 292 16.95 -6.51 -4.35
CA TYR A 292 16.89 -5.16 -4.92
C TYR A 292 16.27 -5.12 -6.32
N PHE A 293 16.46 -6.16 -7.12
CA PHE A 293 15.97 -6.21 -8.50
C PHE A 293 14.46 -6.48 -8.53
N ASN A 294 13.98 -7.37 -7.68
CA ASN A 294 12.60 -7.87 -7.74
C ASN A 294 11.60 -7.13 -6.83
N ASN A 295 12.08 -6.40 -5.82
CA ASN A 295 11.26 -5.77 -4.79
C ASN A 295 11.35 -4.24 -4.82
N SER A 296 10.21 -3.60 -4.54
CA SER A 296 10.15 -2.22 -4.05
C SER A 296 10.27 -2.17 -2.54
N ILE A 297 10.54 -0.98 -2.00
CA ILE A 297 10.57 -0.78 -0.55
C ILE A 297 9.24 -1.22 0.11
N LEU A 298 8.09 -0.95 -0.53
CA LEU A 298 6.79 -1.36 -0.01
C LEU A 298 6.66 -2.89 0.05
N SER A 299 7.08 -3.60 -1.01
CA SER A 299 7.05 -5.08 -1.00
C SER A 299 8.01 -5.67 0.03
N VAL A 300 9.17 -5.07 0.26
CA VAL A 300 10.10 -5.49 1.32
C VAL A 300 9.41 -5.40 2.68
N TYR A 301 8.84 -4.23 3.02
CA TYR A 301 8.15 -4.06 4.30
C TYR A 301 6.96 -5.01 4.45
N LYS A 302 6.14 -5.21 3.41
CA LYS A 302 5.05 -6.20 3.46
C LYS A 302 5.54 -7.64 3.71
N ASN A 303 6.76 -7.98 3.29
CA ASN A 303 7.33 -9.32 3.45
C ASN A 303 8.04 -9.54 4.80
N ILE A 304 8.53 -8.48 5.44
CA ILE A 304 9.30 -8.58 6.69
C ILE A 304 8.54 -8.09 7.92
N ASP A 305 7.56 -7.21 7.75
CA ASP A 305 6.79 -6.61 8.83
C ASP A 305 5.42 -7.27 8.91
N THR A 306 5.27 -8.16 9.90
CA THR A 306 4.04 -8.88 10.17
C THR A 306 3.20 -8.22 11.26
N ILE A 307 3.64 -7.08 11.79
CA ILE A 307 3.02 -6.37 12.92
C ILE A 307 2.29 -5.12 12.43
N SER A 308 2.92 -4.37 11.52
CA SER A 308 2.31 -3.13 11.00
C SER A 308 1.05 -3.42 10.19
N ARG A 309 0.06 -2.54 10.34
CA ARG A 309 -1.22 -2.63 9.64
C ARG A 309 -1.05 -2.29 8.15
N ASP A 310 -1.51 -3.19 7.29
CA ASP A 310 -1.66 -2.97 5.84
C ASP A 310 -3.11 -2.57 5.52
N ILE A 311 -3.31 -1.29 5.21
CA ILE A 311 -4.66 -0.73 4.96
C ILE A 311 -4.89 -0.61 3.45
N LEU A 312 -5.87 -1.35 2.95
CA LEU A 312 -6.37 -1.20 1.58
C LEU A 312 -7.52 -0.19 1.56
N PHE A 313 -7.38 0.87 0.76
CA PHE A 313 -8.51 1.75 0.46
C PHE A 313 -9.45 1.06 -0.54
N ILE A 314 -10.65 0.70 -0.08
CA ILE A 314 -11.56 -0.15 -0.84
C ILE A 314 -12.43 0.61 -1.85
N TYR A 315 -12.78 1.87 -1.59
CA TYR A 315 -13.67 2.61 -2.48
C TYR A 315 -12.92 3.15 -3.71
N HIS A 316 -13.45 2.85 -4.89
CA HIS A 316 -12.93 3.37 -6.16
C HIS A 316 -13.81 4.51 -6.68
N TYR A 317 -13.17 5.55 -7.22
CA TYR A 317 -13.86 6.77 -7.67
C TYR A 317 -13.49 7.23 -9.08
N ARG A 318 -12.53 6.55 -9.75
CA ARG A 318 -11.91 7.06 -11.00
C ARG A 318 -12.52 6.43 -12.25
N CYS A 319 -12.29 5.14 -12.42
CA CYS A 319 -12.63 4.41 -13.64
C CYS A 319 -14.10 4.03 -13.62
N GLY A 320 -14.68 3.89 -14.81
CA GLY A 320 -15.98 3.25 -14.97
C GLY A 320 -16.02 1.84 -14.42
N GLU A 321 -17.20 1.44 -13.96
CA GLU A 321 -17.43 0.18 -13.25
C GLU A 321 -16.87 -1.03 -14.02
N LYS A 322 -17.21 -1.16 -15.32
CA LYS A 322 -16.71 -2.24 -16.17
C LYS A 322 -15.20 -2.21 -16.33
N ILE A 323 -14.59 -1.03 -16.36
CA ILE A 323 -13.14 -0.90 -16.54
C ILE A 323 -12.42 -1.39 -15.30
N ILE A 324 -12.76 -0.84 -14.11
CA ILE A 324 -12.06 -1.24 -12.88
C ILE A 324 -12.37 -2.68 -12.47
N ASN A 325 -13.56 -3.20 -12.81
CA ASN A 325 -13.95 -4.53 -12.38
C ASN A 325 -13.02 -5.64 -12.91
N TYR A 326 -12.41 -5.45 -14.09
CA TYR A 326 -11.31 -6.32 -14.56
C TYR A 326 -10.21 -6.43 -13.50
N SER A 327 -9.64 -5.28 -13.11
CA SER A 327 -8.55 -5.21 -12.15
C SER A 327 -9.00 -5.64 -10.76
N ASN A 328 -10.24 -5.33 -10.36
CA ASN A 328 -10.81 -5.75 -9.09
C ASN A 328 -10.81 -7.28 -8.96
N MET A 329 -11.32 -7.99 -9.96
CA MET A 329 -11.32 -9.45 -9.98
C MET A 329 -9.90 -10.04 -10.12
N ARG A 330 -9.06 -9.47 -11.01
CA ARG A 330 -7.76 -10.06 -11.36
C ARG A 330 -6.68 -9.81 -10.30
N PHE A 331 -6.64 -8.62 -9.69
CA PHE A 331 -5.54 -8.15 -8.84
C PHE A 331 -5.94 -7.81 -7.40
N TYR A 332 -7.20 -7.48 -7.13
CA TYR A 332 -7.65 -7.02 -5.80
C TYR A 332 -8.60 -7.98 -5.10
N GLU A 333 -8.79 -9.21 -5.61
CA GLU A 333 -9.64 -10.25 -5.01
C GLU A 333 -11.09 -9.80 -4.80
N SER A 334 -11.58 -8.94 -5.69
CA SER A 334 -12.92 -8.33 -5.60
C SER A 334 -13.16 -7.53 -4.30
N ARG A 335 -12.10 -7.10 -3.62
CA ARG A 335 -12.19 -6.31 -2.37
C ARG A 335 -12.50 -4.84 -2.60
N LEU A 336 -12.36 -4.32 -3.83
CA LEU A 336 -12.73 -2.94 -4.11
C LEU A 336 -14.26 -2.80 -4.13
N ASN A 337 -14.74 -1.77 -3.43
CA ASN A 337 -16.13 -1.36 -3.42
C ASN A 337 -16.40 -0.41 -4.61
N LEU A 338 -17.25 -0.88 -5.53
CA LEU A 338 -17.59 -0.18 -6.77
C LEU A 338 -18.85 0.69 -6.64
N SER A 339 -19.53 0.70 -5.48
CA SER A 339 -20.80 1.42 -5.28
C SER A 339 -20.70 2.94 -5.40
N ALA A 340 -19.51 3.51 -5.23
CA ALA A 340 -19.28 4.94 -5.36
C ALA A 340 -19.12 5.41 -6.83
N ILE A 341 -19.00 4.46 -7.77
CA ILE A 341 -18.77 4.76 -9.18
C ILE A 341 -20.08 5.18 -9.84
N LYS A 342 -20.03 6.30 -10.59
CA LYS A 342 -21.20 6.88 -11.24
C LYS A 342 -21.34 6.52 -12.72
N ASN A 343 -20.25 6.07 -13.36
CA ASN A 343 -20.24 5.77 -14.78
C ASN A 343 -19.94 4.28 -15.00
N THR A 344 -20.61 3.64 -15.96
CA THR A 344 -20.39 2.22 -16.25
C THR A 344 -19.05 1.99 -16.96
N GLY A 345 -18.59 2.96 -17.75
CA GLY A 345 -17.42 2.84 -18.62
C GLY A 345 -17.66 1.96 -19.86
N THR A 346 -16.88 2.19 -20.90
CA THR A 346 -16.95 1.47 -22.17
C THR A 346 -15.71 0.60 -22.37
N LEU A 347 -15.93 -0.64 -22.82
CA LEU A 347 -14.88 -1.56 -23.24
C LEU A 347 -15.00 -1.82 -24.73
N LYS A 348 -13.89 -1.74 -25.48
CA LYS A 348 -13.87 -2.02 -26.92
C LYS A 348 -12.62 -2.79 -27.32
N LEU A 349 -12.82 -3.90 -28.05
CA LEU A 349 -11.75 -4.57 -28.77
C LEU A 349 -11.74 -4.05 -30.22
N LEU A 350 -10.59 -3.59 -30.69
CA LEU A 350 -10.30 -3.34 -32.10
C LEU A 350 -9.38 -4.46 -32.59
N ASP A 351 -9.99 -5.45 -33.24
CA ASP A 351 -9.26 -6.55 -33.86
C ASP A 351 -8.68 -6.07 -35.20
N VAL A 352 -7.37 -6.15 -35.34
CA VAL A 352 -6.64 -5.78 -36.57
C VAL A 352 -5.87 -6.97 -37.10
N HIS A 353 -5.50 -6.96 -38.38
CA HIS A 353 -4.68 -7.99 -38.98
C HIS A 353 -3.26 -7.46 -39.21
N ASN A 354 -2.33 -7.81 -38.32
CA ASN A 354 -1.00 -7.24 -38.29
C ASN A 354 -0.08 -7.98 -39.27
N VAL A 355 0.00 -7.46 -40.51
CA VAL A 355 0.76 -8.06 -41.62
C VAL A 355 2.09 -7.37 -41.90
N ASN A 356 2.30 -6.15 -41.38
CA ASN A 356 3.54 -5.44 -41.61
C ASN A 356 4.65 -5.91 -40.67
N HIS A 357 5.64 -6.59 -41.24
CA HIS A 357 6.75 -7.18 -40.49
C HIS A 357 8.10 -6.53 -40.78
N LYS A 358 8.12 -5.34 -41.40
CA LYS A 358 9.38 -4.67 -41.78
C LYS A 358 10.28 -4.42 -40.58
N ASN A 359 9.69 -4.00 -39.46
CA ASN A 359 10.39 -3.74 -38.21
C ASN A 359 9.74 -4.53 -37.07
N LYS A 360 10.58 -5.01 -36.13
CA LYS A 360 10.10 -5.76 -34.97
C LYS A 360 9.22 -4.88 -34.09
N ASN A 361 8.03 -5.40 -33.76
CA ASN A 361 7.05 -4.75 -32.90
C ASN A 361 6.64 -3.35 -33.39
N SER A 362 6.44 -3.20 -34.71
CA SER A 362 6.00 -1.99 -35.39
C SER A 362 4.83 -2.31 -36.33
N GLN A 363 3.62 -2.25 -35.80
CA GLN A 363 2.38 -2.59 -36.49
C GLN A 363 1.68 -1.31 -36.97
N ILE A 364 1.70 -1.10 -38.29
CA ILE A 364 1.07 0.05 -38.94
C ILE A 364 -0.46 -0.07 -38.88
N GLU A 365 -0.97 -1.29 -39.00
CA GLU A 365 -2.40 -1.57 -39.01
C GLU A 365 -3.05 -1.18 -37.67
N GLU A 366 -2.37 -1.43 -36.55
CA GLU A 366 -2.80 -0.89 -35.25
C GLU A 366 -2.82 0.64 -35.24
N ALA A 367 -1.75 1.30 -35.73
CA ALA A 367 -1.67 2.77 -35.73
C ALA A 367 -2.79 3.41 -36.57
N ILE A 368 -3.05 2.91 -37.78
CA ILE A 368 -4.14 3.38 -38.64
C ILE A 368 -5.50 3.10 -37.99
N GLY A 369 -5.71 1.89 -37.45
CA GLY A 369 -6.95 1.52 -36.77
C GLY A 369 -7.25 2.43 -35.57
N ILE A 370 -6.21 2.79 -34.80
CA ILE A 370 -6.30 3.72 -33.67
C ILE A 370 -6.70 5.12 -34.14
N VAL A 371 -6.01 5.67 -35.14
CA VAL A 371 -6.30 7.02 -35.67
C VAL A 371 -7.73 7.09 -36.20
N ASN A 372 -8.14 6.11 -37.01
CA ASN A 372 -9.50 6.06 -37.56
C ASN A 372 -10.53 5.98 -36.44
N TYR A 373 -10.30 5.13 -35.43
CA TYR A 373 -11.24 5.01 -34.31
C TYR A 373 -11.39 6.32 -33.54
N ILE A 374 -10.28 7.00 -33.24
CA ILE A 374 -10.28 8.31 -32.55
C ILE A 374 -11.04 9.35 -33.38
N LYS A 375 -10.77 9.40 -34.70
CA LYS A 375 -11.41 10.33 -35.64
C LYS A 375 -12.92 10.09 -35.73
N ASP A 376 -13.33 8.85 -35.98
CA ASP A 376 -14.74 8.47 -36.19
C ASP A 376 -15.60 8.73 -34.95
N HIS A 377 -15.03 8.56 -33.75
CA HIS A 377 -15.72 8.78 -32.49
C HIS A 377 -15.45 10.15 -31.87
N LYS A 378 -14.66 11.00 -32.55
CA LYS A 378 -14.26 12.35 -32.12
C LYS A 378 -13.73 12.38 -30.67
N LEU A 379 -12.85 11.45 -30.35
CA LEU A 379 -12.31 11.31 -29.00
C LEU A 379 -11.27 12.40 -28.71
N SER A 380 -11.31 12.93 -27.50
CA SER A 380 -10.31 13.83 -26.92
C SER A 380 -9.89 13.31 -25.55
N ASP A 381 -8.77 13.82 -25.01
CA ASP A 381 -8.17 13.31 -23.78
C ASP A 381 -7.91 11.80 -23.88
N VAL A 382 -7.13 11.41 -24.90
CA VAL A 382 -6.77 10.03 -25.24
C VAL A 382 -5.28 9.82 -24.99
N PHE A 383 -4.93 8.76 -24.27
CA PHE A 383 -3.56 8.29 -24.21
C PHE A 383 -3.43 6.86 -24.71
N ILE A 384 -2.50 6.66 -25.64
CA ILE A 384 -2.23 5.35 -26.24
C ILE A 384 -0.98 4.74 -25.59
N ILE A 385 -1.15 3.58 -24.98
CA ILE A 385 -0.11 2.81 -24.31
C ILE A 385 0.36 1.70 -25.22
N THR A 386 1.67 1.55 -25.36
CA THR A 386 2.26 0.39 -26.03
C THR A 386 3.51 -0.10 -25.29
N PRO A 387 3.77 -1.42 -25.22
CA PRO A 387 4.97 -1.95 -24.57
C PRO A 387 6.27 -1.65 -25.32
N PHE A 388 6.21 -1.24 -26.59
CA PHE A 388 7.39 -1.15 -27.45
C PHE A 388 7.64 0.27 -27.96
N ARG A 389 8.90 0.73 -27.84
CA ARG A 389 9.33 2.03 -28.35
C ARG A 389 9.14 2.16 -29.86
N ASN A 390 9.43 1.11 -30.63
CA ASN A 390 9.23 1.15 -32.07
C ASN A 390 7.74 1.29 -32.44
N GLN A 391 6.83 0.75 -31.64
CA GLN A 391 5.40 0.94 -31.85
C GLN A 391 4.98 2.36 -31.46
N GLU A 392 5.52 2.88 -30.36
CA GLU A 392 5.30 4.27 -29.94
C GLU A 392 5.68 5.25 -31.05
N GLU A 393 6.83 5.03 -31.71
CA GLU A 393 7.30 5.86 -32.82
C GLU A 393 6.36 5.79 -34.04
N VAL A 394 5.89 4.59 -34.42
CA VAL A 394 4.94 4.42 -35.51
C VAL A 394 3.61 5.10 -35.19
N ILE A 395 3.05 4.88 -34.01
CA ILE A 395 1.77 5.49 -33.61
C ILE A 395 1.91 7.01 -33.60
N ASN A 396 2.97 7.56 -32.99
CA ASN A 396 3.18 9.00 -32.94
C ASN A 396 3.33 9.62 -34.34
N HIS A 397 3.94 8.93 -35.30
CA HIS A 397 4.00 9.42 -36.69
C HIS A 397 2.59 9.66 -37.26
N TYR A 398 1.71 8.66 -37.21
CA TYR A 398 0.34 8.78 -37.71
C TYR A 398 -0.54 9.73 -36.89
N LEU A 399 -0.35 9.78 -35.57
CA LEU A 399 -1.03 10.76 -34.71
C LEU A 399 -0.66 12.19 -35.10
N ASN A 400 0.63 12.48 -35.27
CA ASN A 400 1.11 13.82 -35.61
C ASN A 400 0.59 14.28 -36.98
N GLU A 401 0.54 13.39 -37.97
CA GLU A 401 -0.05 13.70 -39.27
C GLU A 401 -1.55 14.02 -39.14
N ALA A 402 -2.31 13.20 -38.40
CA ALA A 402 -3.74 13.42 -38.19
C ALA A 402 -4.02 14.71 -37.40
N ILE A 403 -3.21 15.03 -36.38
CA ILE A 403 -3.31 16.30 -35.62
C ILE A 403 -3.00 17.48 -36.54
N ALA A 404 -1.96 17.39 -37.37
CA ALA A 404 -1.58 18.46 -38.30
C ALA A 404 -2.67 18.74 -39.35
N HIS A 405 -3.40 17.70 -39.79
CA HIS A 405 -4.56 17.84 -40.68
C HIS A 405 -5.84 18.29 -39.97
N GLY A 406 -5.85 18.38 -38.63
CA GLY A 406 -7.04 18.73 -37.85
C GLY A 406 -8.08 17.59 -37.77
N ASP A 407 -7.68 16.35 -38.06
CA ASP A 407 -8.55 15.18 -38.05
C ASP A 407 -8.84 14.68 -36.62
N ILE A 408 -7.90 14.90 -35.69
CA ILE A 408 -8.01 14.48 -34.28
C ILE A 408 -7.54 15.60 -33.34
N ASP A 409 -7.95 15.52 -32.08
CA ASP A 409 -7.65 16.53 -31.06
C ASP A 409 -6.17 16.55 -30.65
N ALA A 410 -5.61 17.73 -30.40
CA ALA A 410 -4.20 17.89 -30.02
C ALA A 410 -3.85 17.32 -28.63
N SER A 411 -4.85 16.98 -27.81
CA SER A 411 -4.66 16.30 -26.52
C SER A 411 -4.31 14.81 -26.65
N VAL A 412 -4.44 14.23 -27.84
CA VAL A 412 -4.12 12.83 -28.09
C VAL A 412 -2.60 12.62 -28.07
N SER A 413 -2.14 11.62 -27.32
CA SER A 413 -0.70 11.31 -27.22
C SER A 413 -0.43 9.81 -27.04
N CYS A 414 0.78 9.38 -27.39
CA CYS A 414 1.22 7.98 -27.24
C CYS A 414 2.54 7.88 -26.46
N GLY A 415 2.65 6.85 -25.62
CA GLY A 415 3.87 6.55 -24.90
C GLY A 415 3.95 5.12 -24.38
N THR A 416 5.16 4.71 -24.01
CA THR A 416 5.36 3.50 -23.20
C THR A 416 4.74 3.61 -21.80
N ILE A 417 4.52 2.48 -21.13
CA ILE A 417 3.87 2.42 -19.81
C ILE A 417 4.57 3.28 -18.75
N HIS A 418 5.88 3.48 -18.84
CA HIS A 418 6.61 4.33 -17.89
C HIS A 418 6.27 5.82 -18.04
N LYS A 419 5.76 6.26 -19.19
CA LYS A 419 5.36 7.65 -19.44
C LYS A 419 3.98 7.97 -18.86
N ILE A 420 3.10 6.99 -18.67
CA ILE A 420 1.74 7.22 -18.14
C ILE A 420 1.69 7.27 -16.60
N GLN A 421 2.82 7.12 -15.92
CA GLN A 421 2.84 7.11 -14.46
C GLN A 421 2.36 8.46 -13.88
N GLY A 422 1.27 8.42 -13.11
CA GLY A 422 0.66 9.63 -12.54
C GLY A 422 -0.27 10.39 -13.49
N GLN A 423 -0.36 9.96 -14.76
CA GLN A 423 -1.30 10.48 -15.74
C GLN A 423 -2.61 9.66 -15.73
N GLU A 424 -3.72 10.28 -16.11
CA GLU A 424 -5.02 9.65 -16.24
C GLU A 424 -5.84 10.37 -17.32
N ASN A 425 -6.55 9.61 -18.16
CA ASN A 425 -7.22 10.13 -19.34
C ASN A 425 -8.67 9.60 -19.40
N LYS A 426 -9.57 10.35 -20.06
CA LYS A 426 -10.91 9.86 -20.39
C LYS A 426 -10.86 8.53 -21.13
N THR A 427 -9.98 8.46 -22.13
CA THR A 427 -9.80 7.25 -22.94
C THR A 427 -8.38 6.74 -22.86
N ILE A 428 -8.22 5.45 -22.58
CA ILE A 428 -6.96 4.73 -22.78
C ILE A 428 -7.12 3.74 -23.92
N ILE A 429 -6.12 3.71 -24.80
CA ILE A 429 -5.99 2.73 -25.86
C ILE A 429 -4.73 1.90 -25.62
N ILE A 430 -4.86 0.59 -25.47
CA ILE A 430 -3.72 -0.32 -25.32
C ILE A 430 -3.42 -0.96 -26.68
N SER A 431 -2.30 -0.56 -27.27
CA SER A 431 -1.74 -1.17 -28.49
C SER A 431 -0.76 -2.28 -28.10
N THR A 432 -1.09 -3.52 -28.46
CA THR A 432 -0.26 -4.68 -28.09
C THR A 432 0.96 -4.84 -29.01
N ALA A 433 0.87 -4.38 -30.26
CA ALA A 433 1.83 -4.58 -31.33
C ALA A 433 2.18 -6.07 -31.59
N ILE A 434 1.28 -6.99 -31.23
CA ILE A 434 1.48 -8.44 -31.39
C ILE A 434 1.04 -8.85 -32.79
N SER A 435 1.88 -9.62 -33.47
CA SER A 435 1.61 -10.23 -34.78
C SER A 435 2.02 -11.71 -34.81
N GLY A 436 1.72 -12.40 -35.91
CA GLY A 436 2.10 -13.81 -36.11
C GLY A 436 3.62 -14.08 -36.10
N GLN A 437 4.46 -13.06 -36.23
CA GLN A 437 5.93 -13.15 -36.14
C GLN A 437 6.48 -12.86 -34.74
N THR A 438 5.61 -12.60 -33.76
CA THR A 438 6.03 -12.31 -32.39
C THR A 438 6.64 -13.56 -31.77
N THR A 439 7.91 -13.47 -31.37
CA THR A 439 8.59 -14.60 -30.72
C THR A 439 7.96 -14.93 -29.37
N PRO A 440 7.92 -16.21 -28.95
CA PRO A 440 7.40 -16.61 -27.64
C PRO A 440 8.02 -15.83 -26.48
N ARG A 441 9.34 -15.55 -26.52
CA ARG A 441 10.04 -14.77 -25.49
C ARG A 441 9.49 -13.34 -25.32
N THR A 442 9.16 -12.68 -26.43
CA THR A 442 8.57 -11.33 -26.41
C THR A 442 7.15 -11.38 -25.84
N TYR A 443 6.36 -12.37 -26.26
CA TYR A 443 5.02 -12.58 -25.74
C TYR A 443 5.04 -12.89 -24.23
N ASP A 444 5.93 -13.78 -23.79
CA ASP A 444 6.16 -14.14 -22.39
C ASP A 444 6.52 -12.92 -21.54
N TRP A 445 7.31 -11.99 -22.07
CA TRP A 445 7.64 -10.77 -21.35
C TRP A 445 6.40 -9.87 -21.14
N ILE A 446 5.55 -9.68 -22.15
CA ILE A 446 4.32 -8.87 -21.99
C ILE A 446 3.36 -9.57 -21.02
N LYS A 447 3.11 -10.87 -21.23
CA LYS A 447 2.10 -11.62 -20.49
C LYS A 447 2.44 -11.76 -19.00
N ASN A 448 3.74 -11.81 -18.67
CA ASN A 448 4.23 -11.92 -17.29
C ASN A 448 4.38 -10.54 -16.62
N ASN A 449 4.13 -9.44 -17.34
CA ASN A 449 4.18 -8.09 -16.79
C ASN A 449 2.77 -7.63 -16.38
N SER A 450 2.21 -8.32 -15.38
CA SER A 450 0.89 -8.05 -14.80
C SER A 450 0.69 -6.58 -14.42
N GLN A 451 1.76 -5.95 -13.93
CA GLN A 451 1.77 -4.55 -13.54
C GLN A 451 1.48 -3.62 -14.72
N LEU A 452 2.03 -3.92 -15.91
CA LEU A 452 1.81 -3.14 -17.13
C LEU A 452 0.33 -3.15 -17.51
N ILE A 453 -0.30 -4.33 -17.45
CA ILE A 453 -1.72 -4.52 -17.78
C ILE A 453 -2.60 -3.81 -16.75
N ASN A 454 -2.35 -4.02 -15.45
CA ASN A 454 -3.11 -3.38 -14.38
C ASN A 454 -3.03 -1.85 -14.46
N VAL A 455 -1.83 -1.30 -14.69
CA VAL A 455 -1.65 0.14 -14.87
C VAL A 455 -2.36 0.62 -16.12
N GLY A 456 -2.26 -0.07 -17.27
CA GLY A 456 -2.99 0.33 -18.47
C GLY A 456 -4.50 0.45 -18.25
N VAL A 457 -5.11 -0.52 -17.57
CA VAL A 457 -6.55 -0.53 -17.27
C VAL A 457 -6.95 0.58 -16.30
N THR A 458 -6.19 0.76 -15.20
CA THR A 458 -6.55 1.68 -14.12
C THR A 458 -6.35 3.17 -14.44
N ARG A 459 -5.83 3.50 -15.63
CA ARG A 459 -5.62 4.87 -16.11
C ARG A 459 -6.79 5.40 -16.95
N ALA A 460 -7.69 4.52 -17.37
CA ALA A 460 -8.90 4.86 -18.12
C ALA A 460 -10.02 5.32 -17.18
N LYS A 461 -10.55 6.54 -17.40
CA LYS A 461 -11.71 7.04 -16.66
C LYS A 461 -13.03 6.55 -17.27
N GLU A 462 -13.19 6.65 -18.58
CA GLU A 462 -14.46 6.43 -19.27
C GLU A 462 -14.39 5.32 -20.31
N ASN A 463 -13.32 5.25 -21.10
CA ASN A 463 -13.19 4.29 -22.20
C ASN A 463 -11.87 3.53 -22.13
N LEU A 464 -11.93 2.20 -22.21
CA LEU A 464 -10.78 1.33 -22.40
C LEU A 464 -10.91 0.60 -23.74
N ILE A 465 -9.98 0.89 -24.65
CA ILE A 465 -9.90 0.23 -25.95
C ILE A 465 -8.63 -0.62 -26.00
N VAL A 466 -8.74 -1.86 -26.49
CA VAL A 466 -7.59 -2.73 -26.73
C VAL A 466 -7.47 -2.97 -28.23
N VAL A 467 -6.28 -2.75 -28.78
CA VAL A 467 -5.96 -2.94 -30.20
C VAL A 467 -4.92 -4.03 -30.33
N THR A 468 -5.26 -5.09 -31.03
CA THR A 468 -4.44 -6.30 -31.13
C THR A 468 -4.82 -7.11 -32.36
N ASP A 469 -3.89 -7.96 -32.81
CA ASP A 469 -4.22 -9.07 -33.71
C ASP A 469 -4.71 -10.26 -32.89
N LYS A 470 -6.02 -10.52 -32.92
CA LYS A 470 -6.62 -11.59 -32.12
C LYS A 470 -6.13 -12.97 -32.54
N ARG A 471 -5.91 -13.21 -33.83
CA ARG A 471 -5.42 -14.50 -34.33
C ARG A 471 -4.02 -14.79 -33.80
N ALA A 472 -3.15 -13.78 -33.80
CA ALA A 472 -1.82 -13.92 -33.22
C ALA A 472 -1.87 -14.25 -31.72
N ILE A 473 -2.76 -13.58 -30.96
CA ILE A 473 -2.97 -13.87 -29.54
C ILE A 473 -3.45 -15.30 -29.32
N ASP A 474 -4.45 -15.76 -30.08
CA ASP A 474 -5.01 -17.11 -29.93
C ASP A 474 -3.99 -18.23 -30.24
N VAL A 475 -2.99 -17.95 -31.09
CA VAL A 475 -1.89 -18.88 -31.41
C VAL A 475 -0.79 -18.86 -30.35
N LEU A 476 -0.44 -17.69 -29.82
CA LEU A 476 0.68 -17.51 -28.89
C LEU A 476 0.31 -17.78 -27.43
N SER A 477 -0.94 -17.52 -27.04
CA SER A 477 -1.44 -17.65 -25.67
C SER A 477 -1.78 -19.10 -25.33
N LYS A 478 -1.52 -19.48 -24.07
CA LYS A 478 -2.06 -20.70 -23.46
C LYS A 478 -3.43 -20.47 -22.79
N LYS A 479 -3.99 -19.26 -22.93
CA LYS A 479 -5.28 -18.81 -22.38
C LYS A 479 -5.35 -18.74 -20.86
N ASP A 480 -4.20 -18.65 -20.20
CA ASP A 480 -4.04 -18.57 -18.75
C ASP A 480 -3.38 -17.26 -18.27
N ASP A 481 -2.95 -16.41 -19.20
CA ASP A 481 -2.23 -15.17 -18.90
C ASP A 481 -3.11 -13.92 -18.77
N ASP A 482 -2.53 -12.86 -18.18
CA ASP A 482 -3.23 -11.60 -17.88
C ASP A 482 -3.70 -10.87 -19.14
N LEU A 483 -2.91 -10.92 -20.23
CA LEU A 483 -3.21 -10.20 -21.47
C LEU A 483 -4.39 -10.86 -22.18
N TYR A 484 -4.39 -12.19 -22.27
CA TYR A 484 -5.51 -12.95 -22.80
C TYR A 484 -6.79 -12.71 -21.98
N ALA A 485 -6.68 -12.73 -20.65
CA ALA A 485 -7.81 -12.46 -19.77
C ALA A 485 -8.40 -11.06 -20.01
N LEU A 486 -7.55 -10.04 -20.23
CA LEU A 486 -8.01 -8.69 -20.57
C LEU A 486 -8.75 -8.66 -21.91
N ILE A 487 -8.14 -9.24 -22.95
CA ILE A 487 -8.73 -9.27 -24.30
C ILE A 487 -10.09 -9.98 -24.27
N ALA A 488 -10.18 -11.14 -23.62
CA ALA A 488 -11.43 -11.90 -23.47
C ALA A 488 -12.49 -11.14 -22.65
N TYR A 489 -12.08 -10.38 -21.64
CA TYR A 489 -12.98 -9.54 -20.84
C TYR A 489 -13.54 -8.37 -21.65
N VAL A 490 -12.67 -7.67 -22.38
CA VAL A 490 -13.04 -6.54 -23.24
C VAL A 490 -13.93 -7.00 -24.38
N GLU A 491 -13.61 -8.14 -25.03
CA GLU A 491 -14.42 -8.72 -26.10
C GLU A 491 -15.85 -9.02 -25.64
N LYS A 492 -16.01 -9.61 -24.45
CA LYS A 492 -17.33 -9.93 -23.87
C LYS A 492 -17.95 -8.76 -23.09
N ASN A 493 -17.47 -7.53 -23.31
CA ASN A 493 -18.00 -6.30 -22.72
C ASN A 493 -18.14 -6.37 -21.18
N GLY A 494 -17.17 -7.02 -20.53
CA GLY A 494 -17.05 -7.09 -19.09
C GLY A 494 -17.85 -8.21 -18.40
N SER A 495 -18.49 -9.10 -19.16
CA SER A 495 -19.27 -10.22 -18.63
C SER A 495 -18.45 -11.48 -18.27
N THR A 496 -17.16 -11.50 -18.62
CA THR A 496 -16.27 -12.64 -18.35
C THR A 496 -15.91 -12.69 -16.87
N GLN A 497 -16.13 -13.85 -16.24
CA GLN A 497 -15.54 -14.15 -14.92
C GLN A 497 -14.03 -14.37 -15.09
N ILE A 498 -13.25 -13.64 -14.30
CA ILE A 498 -11.78 -13.66 -14.39
C ILE A 498 -11.21 -14.35 -13.16
N SER A 499 -10.36 -15.35 -13.38
CA SER A 499 -9.57 -15.95 -12.31
C SER A 499 -8.51 -14.98 -11.81
N GLN A 500 -8.16 -15.05 -10.53
CA GLN A 500 -7.10 -14.22 -9.95
C GLN A 500 -5.74 -14.48 -10.65
N SER A 501 -4.92 -13.43 -10.79
CA SER A 501 -3.57 -13.58 -11.32
C SER A 501 -2.69 -14.39 -10.36
N ILE A 502 -1.94 -15.36 -10.90
CA ILE A 502 -0.99 -16.18 -10.11
C ILE A 502 0.26 -15.36 -9.76
N ALA A 503 0.65 -14.39 -10.60
CA ALA A 503 1.84 -13.56 -10.43
C ALA A 503 1.76 -12.65 -9.20
N ASN A 504 0.54 -12.21 -8.88
CA ASN A 504 0.21 -11.48 -7.66
C ASN A 504 -0.79 -12.28 -6.82
N LYS A 505 -0.57 -13.59 -6.68
CA LYS A 505 -1.05 -14.26 -5.47
C LYS A 505 -0.34 -13.58 -4.31
N PHE A 506 -0.94 -12.51 -3.80
CA PHE A 506 -1.08 -12.39 -2.36
C PHE A 506 -1.91 -13.58 -1.92
N THR A 507 -1.27 -14.73 -1.90
CA THR A 507 -1.62 -15.69 -0.89
C THR A 507 -1.35 -15.00 0.45
N ILE A 508 -2.37 -14.34 1.00
CA ILE A 508 -2.80 -14.76 2.34
C ILE A 508 -3.31 -16.19 2.15
N GLY A 509 -2.40 -17.11 1.89
CA GLY A 509 -2.77 -18.44 1.51
C GLY A 509 -1.63 -19.32 1.90
N PHE A 510 -1.99 -20.29 2.73
CA PHE A 510 -1.69 -21.68 2.45
C PHE A 510 -0.36 -21.87 1.71
N SER A 511 0.74 -21.43 2.33
CA SER A 511 2.01 -22.07 2.07
C SER A 511 1.86 -23.48 2.62
N ASN A 512 2.45 -24.47 1.96
CA ASN A 512 2.71 -25.75 2.60
C ASN A 512 3.31 -25.47 3.99
N ASN A 513 2.59 -25.94 5.00
CA ASN A 513 2.36 -25.29 6.28
C ASN A 513 3.62 -24.90 7.09
N SER A 514 4.79 -25.47 6.79
CA SER A 514 6.02 -25.33 7.56
C SER A 514 6.47 -23.90 7.89
N LYS A 515 6.39 -22.90 6.98
CA LYS A 515 6.92 -21.56 7.29
C LYS A 515 6.06 -20.77 8.29
N PHE A 516 4.74 -20.77 8.12
CA PHE A 516 3.83 -20.11 9.06
C PHE A 516 3.70 -20.89 10.36
N GLU A 517 3.75 -22.22 10.29
CA GLU A 517 3.89 -23.06 11.47
C GLU A 517 5.20 -22.74 12.21
N ASP A 518 6.34 -22.68 11.53
CA ASP A 518 7.64 -22.33 12.11
C ASP A 518 7.62 -20.95 12.78
N GLU A 519 6.98 -19.97 12.14
CA GLU A 519 6.81 -18.63 12.70
C GLU A 519 5.93 -18.66 13.96
N PHE A 520 4.80 -19.35 13.92
CA PHE A 520 3.96 -19.58 15.09
C PHE A 520 4.73 -20.27 16.21
N TYR A 521 5.50 -21.31 15.90
CA TYR A 521 6.29 -22.01 16.91
C TYR A 521 7.39 -21.13 17.50
N LYS A 522 8.09 -20.33 16.69
CA LYS A 522 9.08 -19.35 17.18
C LYS A 522 8.43 -18.33 18.10
N THR A 523 7.27 -17.80 17.70
CA THR A 523 6.52 -16.83 18.50
C THR A 523 6.00 -17.46 19.79
N MET A 524 5.46 -18.68 19.74
CA MET A 524 4.99 -19.42 20.92
C MET A 524 6.13 -19.79 21.87
N GLN A 525 7.30 -20.14 21.34
CA GLN A 525 8.50 -20.41 22.13
C GLN A 525 8.99 -19.14 22.83
N HIS A 526 9.06 -18.02 22.11
CA HIS A 526 9.41 -16.72 22.69
C HIS A 526 8.41 -16.30 23.78
N TYR A 527 7.12 -16.37 23.47
CA TYR A 527 6.02 -16.06 24.38
C TYR A 527 6.06 -16.93 25.65
N CYS A 528 6.24 -18.24 25.53
CA CYS A 528 6.27 -19.13 26.68
C CYS A 528 7.49 -18.85 27.57
N THR A 529 8.65 -18.57 26.96
CA THR A 529 9.88 -18.21 27.68
C THR A 529 9.67 -16.95 28.54
N ILE A 530 9.04 -15.91 28.00
CA ILE A 530 8.73 -14.69 28.75
C ILE A 530 7.78 -14.96 29.92
N ASN A 531 6.82 -15.87 29.75
CA ASN A 531 5.78 -16.18 30.74
C ASN A 531 6.16 -17.34 31.69
N GLY A 532 7.43 -17.76 31.75
CA GLY A 532 7.90 -18.82 32.66
C GLY A 532 7.33 -20.22 32.35
N THR A 533 6.89 -20.46 31.12
CA THR A 533 6.41 -21.78 30.66
C THR A 533 7.27 -22.28 29.50
N ARG A 534 7.21 -23.59 29.23
CA ARG A 534 8.01 -24.21 28.18
C ARG A 534 7.09 -24.66 27.05
N PHE A 535 7.42 -24.26 25.82
CA PHE A 535 6.74 -24.73 24.62
C PHE A 535 7.66 -25.70 23.87
N GLU A 536 7.16 -26.89 23.56
CA GLU A 536 7.89 -27.87 22.75
C GLU A 536 7.06 -28.27 21.53
N ARG A 537 7.70 -28.35 20.37
CA ARG A 537 7.09 -28.68 19.08
C ARG A 537 7.32 -30.15 18.75
N ASN A 538 6.36 -30.79 18.07
CA ASN A 538 6.48 -32.15 17.51
C ASN A 538 6.93 -33.18 18.55
N ILE A 539 6.22 -33.24 19.67
CA ILE A 539 6.56 -34.12 20.78
C ILE A 539 5.74 -35.41 20.70
N LYS A 540 6.38 -36.56 20.97
CA LYS A 540 5.67 -37.84 20.97
C LYS A 540 4.73 -37.92 22.15
N VAL A 541 3.58 -38.56 21.95
CA VAL A 541 2.60 -38.77 23.03
C VAL A 541 3.24 -39.44 24.24
N VAL A 542 4.18 -40.38 24.03
CA VAL A 542 4.88 -41.10 25.09
C VAL A 542 5.91 -40.25 25.86
N ASP A 543 6.39 -39.16 25.27
CA ASP A 543 7.29 -38.23 25.94
C ASP A 543 6.50 -37.27 26.85
N VAL A 544 5.21 -37.04 26.53
CA VAL A 544 4.27 -36.27 27.33
C VAL A 544 3.59 -37.14 28.40
N PHE A 545 3.24 -38.38 28.06
CA PHE A 545 2.55 -39.36 28.90
C PHE A 545 3.29 -40.72 28.86
N PRO A 546 4.36 -40.89 29.65
CA PRO A 546 5.19 -42.11 29.64
C PRO A 546 4.44 -43.40 29.94
N GLU A 547 3.33 -43.33 30.69
CA GLU A 547 2.46 -44.45 30.99
C GLU A 547 1.76 -45.05 29.75
N GLU A 548 1.63 -44.29 28.66
CA GLU A 548 1.01 -44.74 27.41
C GLU A 548 1.98 -45.50 26.48
N ARG A 549 3.21 -45.79 26.92
CA ARG A 549 4.26 -46.41 26.09
C ARG A 549 3.84 -47.76 25.48
N HIS A 550 3.01 -48.52 26.20
CA HIS A 550 2.49 -49.82 25.75
C HIS A 550 1.12 -49.73 25.06
N ASN A 551 0.52 -48.53 24.98
CA ASN A 551 -0.75 -48.33 24.30
C ASN A 551 -0.52 -48.23 22.78
N ALA A 552 -0.74 -49.34 22.08
CA ALA A 552 -0.54 -49.45 20.63
C ALA A 552 -1.37 -48.44 19.80
N LEU A 553 -2.42 -47.84 20.38
CA LEU A 553 -3.25 -46.84 19.72
C LEU A 553 -2.60 -45.46 19.69
N VAL A 554 -1.72 -45.11 20.64
CA VAL A 554 -1.17 -43.75 20.79
C VAL A 554 0.35 -43.70 20.85
N ASN A 555 1.03 -44.81 21.12
CA ASN A 555 2.48 -44.85 21.37
C ASN A 555 3.38 -44.45 20.18
N LYS A 556 2.82 -44.43 18.96
CA LYS A 556 3.49 -43.95 17.74
C LYS A 556 3.01 -42.58 17.27
N LYS A 557 2.18 -41.89 18.05
CA LYS A 557 1.60 -40.59 17.69
C LYS A 557 2.42 -39.44 18.27
N GLU A 558 2.24 -38.28 17.66
CA GLU A 558 2.87 -37.01 18.04
C GLU A 558 1.80 -35.93 18.19
N PHE A 559 2.09 -34.96 19.05
CA PHE A 559 1.39 -33.69 19.19
C PHE A 559 2.21 -32.59 18.52
N ASP A 560 1.54 -31.69 17.81
CA ASP A 560 2.21 -30.65 17.04
C ASP A 560 2.86 -29.57 17.94
N GLY A 561 2.30 -29.32 19.12
CA GLY A 561 2.92 -28.48 20.13
C GLY A 561 2.36 -28.69 21.53
N VAL A 562 3.19 -28.53 22.56
CA VAL A 562 2.79 -28.71 23.96
C VAL A 562 3.36 -27.61 24.83
N ILE A 563 2.46 -27.00 25.63
CA ILE A 563 2.84 -26.06 26.68
C ILE A 563 2.93 -26.81 28.01
N PHE A 564 4.11 -26.78 28.58
CA PHE A 564 4.41 -27.28 29.91
C PHE A 564 4.46 -26.14 30.93
N HIS A 565 3.96 -26.42 32.13
CA HIS A 565 4.23 -25.64 33.33
C HIS A 565 5.02 -26.54 34.28
N GLY A 566 6.31 -26.26 34.46
CA GLY A 566 7.23 -27.24 35.04
C GLY A 566 7.31 -28.50 34.15
N LEU A 567 7.00 -29.67 34.72
CA LEU A 567 6.95 -30.96 34.01
C LEU A 567 5.53 -31.33 33.54
N GLU A 568 4.49 -30.58 33.95
CA GLU A 568 3.11 -30.94 33.65
C GLU A 568 2.63 -30.34 32.31
N PRO A 569 2.09 -31.15 31.37
CA PRO A 569 1.46 -30.66 30.16
C PRO A 569 0.11 -30.01 30.48
N LYS A 570 -0.08 -28.75 30.10
CA LYS A 570 -1.32 -28.00 30.36
C LYS A 570 -2.18 -27.81 29.12
N ILE A 571 -1.55 -27.53 27.98
CA ILE A 571 -2.23 -27.28 26.72
C ILE A 571 -1.48 -27.98 25.61
N ILE A 572 -2.23 -28.66 24.75
CA ILE A 572 -1.72 -29.35 23.57
C ILE A 572 -2.35 -28.72 22.33
N PHE A 573 -1.51 -28.48 21.33
CA PHE A 573 -1.86 -27.90 20.05
C PHE A 573 -1.81 -28.96 18.96
N GLU A 574 -2.83 -28.93 18.10
CA GLU A 574 -2.88 -29.67 16.84
C GLU A 574 -3.14 -28.67 15.72
N ILE A 575 -2.20 -28.54 14.78
CA ILE A 575 -2.32 -27.64 13.64
C ILE A 575 -2.89 -28.44 12.47
N ASN A 576 -4.18 -28.25 12.20
CA ASN A 576 -4.91 -29.10 11.27
C ASN A 576 -4.93 -28.50 9.85
N GLY A 577 -4.28 -29.19 8.91
CA GLY A 577 -4.44 -28.96 7.47
C GLY A 577 -5.74 -29.55 6.89
N ILE A 578 -5.93 -29.44 5.57
CA ILE A 578 -7.14 -29.90 4.87
C ILE A 578 -7.35 -31.42 4.99
N GLU A 579 -6.26 -32.17 5.07
CA GLU A 579 -6.19 -33.62 5.23
C GLU A 579 -6.85 -34.11 6.53
N HIS A 580 -6.86 -33.30 7.60
CA HIS A 580 -7.53 -33.63 8.86
C HIS A 580 -9.06 -33.62 8.75
N TYR A 581 -9.61 -33.08 7.66
CA TYR A 581 -11.06 -33.01 7.42
C TYR A 581 -11.53 -33.91 6.29
N LYS A 582 -10.62 -34.38 5.43
CA LYS A 582 -10.95 -35.24 4.27
C LYS A 582 -10.44 -36.68 4.40
N ASN A 583 -9.36 -36.91 5.16
CA ASN A 583 -8.75 -38.23 5.27
C ASN A 583 -9.29 -39.00 6.48
N LYS A 584 -10.05 -40.08 6.22
CA LYS A 584 -10.63 -40.95 7.26
C LYS A 584 -9.62 -41.49 8.28
N LYS A 585 -8.37 -41.78 7.86
CA LYS A 585 -7.32 -42.27 8.77
C LYS A 585 -6.81 -41.18 9.71
N ARG A 586 -6.74 -39.93 9.24
CA ARG A 586 -6.33 -38.77 10.05
C ARG A 586 -7.43 -38.38 11.04
N ILE A 587 -8.69 -38.34 10.59
CA ILE A 587 -9.85 -38.10 11.46
C ILE A 587 -9.93 -39.13 12.61
N ALA A 588 -9.75 -40.43 12.31
CA ALA A 588 -9.72 -41.47 13.34
C ALA A 588 -8.55 -41.31 14.31
N SER A 589 -7.38 -40.90 13.79
CA SER A 589 -6.20 -40.61 14.60
C SER A 589 -6.43 -39.45 15.58
N ASP A 590 -7.06 -38.38 15.12
CA ASP A 590 -7.32 -37.19 15.93
C ASP A 590 -8.35 -37.47 17.02
N LYS A 591 -9.38 -38.28 16.71
CA LYS A 591 -10.35 -38.74 17.70
C LYS A 591 -9.71 -39.53 18.86
N ILE A 592 -8.76 -40.41 18.55
CA ILE A 592 -8.00 -41.16 19.57
C ILE A 592 -7.17 -40.20 20.44
N LYS A 593 -6.53 -39.19 19.84
CA LYS A 593 -5.79 -38.16 20.59
C LYS A 593 -6.73 -37.34 21.48
N MET A 594 -7.89 -36.93 20.97
CA MET A 594 -8.91 -36.21 21.75
C MET A 594 -9.40 -37.00 22.97
N GLU A 595 -9.70 -38.28 22.79
CA GLU A 595 -10.17 -39.16 23.87
C GLU A 595 -9.12 -39.34 24.95
N LEU A 596 -7.85 -39.52 24.56
CA LEU A 596 -6.72 -39.57 25.49
C LEU A 596 -6.65 -38.29 26.32
N LEU A 597 -6.63 -37.12 25.68
CA LEU A 597 -6.48 -35.84 26.38
C LEU A 597 -7.65 -35.52 27.32
N LYS A 598 -8.87 -35.91 26.93
CA LYS A 598 -10.05 -35.82 27.79
C LYS A 598 -9.89 -36.66 29.06
N SER A 599 -9.34 -37.88 28.95
CA SER A 599 -9.08 -38.74 30.11
C SER A 599 -8.00 -38.17 31.05
N LYS A 600 -7.01 -37.48 30.49
CA LYS A 600 -5.89 -36.86 31.24
C LYS A 600 -6.20 -35.44 31.74
N LYS A 601 -7.40 -34.91 31.45
CA LYS A 601 -7.83 -33.52 31.78
C LYS A 601 -6.88 -32.44 31.24
N VAL A 602 -6.27 -32.68 30.08
CA VAL A 602 -5.39 -31.72 29.39
C VAL A 602 -6.18 -31.06 28.26
N LEU A 603 -6.05 -29.73 28.14
CA LEU A 603 -6.76 -28.98 27.10
C LEU A 603 -6.14 -29.26 25.73
N LEU A 604 -6.98 -29.63 24.76
CA LEU A 604 -6.61 -29.68 23.35
C LEU A 604 -7.11 -28.43 22.64
N LEU A 605 -6.23 -27.75 21.91
CA LEU A 605 -6.56 -26.69 20.98
C LEU A 605 -6.20 -27.15 19.57
N SER A 606 -7.22 -27.51 18.79
CA SER A 606 -7.05 -27.82 17.37
C SER A 606 -7.20 -26.54 16.56
N ILE A 607 -6.11 -26.05 15.98
CA ILE A 607 -6.05 -24.79 15.22
C ILE A 607 -5.98 -25.14 13.72
N PRO A 608 -6.97 -24.77 12.91
CA PRO A 608 -6.86 -24.92 11.47
C PRO A 608 -5.69 -24.09 10.95
N ASN A 609 -4.87 -24.65 10.05
CA ASN A 609 -3.63 -24.03 9.61
C ASN A 609 -3.79 -22.59 9.10
N GLN A 610 -4.95 -22.25 8.51
CA GLN A 610 -5.24 -20.89 8.04
C GLN A 610 -5.24 -19.81 9.14
N TYR A 611 -5.37 -20.21 10.41
CA TYR A 611 -5.47 -19.30 11.55
C TYR A 611 -4.19 -19.20 12.39
N VAL A 612 -3.12 -19.88 11.99
CA VAL A 612 -1.82 -19.86 12.66
C VAL A 612 -1.23 -18.43 12.73
N LYS A 613 -1.71 -17.52 11.87
CA LYS A 613 -1.39 -16.08 11.86
C LYS A 613 -2.06 -15.27 12.97
N HIS A 614 -3.09 -15.78 13.64
CA HIS A 614 -3.73 -15.13 14.81
C HIS A 614 -2.98 -15.44 16.12
N TYR A 615 -1.66 -15.48 16.09
CA TYR A 615 -0.84 -15.94 17.22
C TYR A 615 -0.99 -15.07 18.46
N GLU A 616 -1.29 -13.77 18.31
CA GLU A 616 -1.57 -12.87 19.43
C GLU A 616 -2.83 -13.30 20.17
N PHE A 617 -3.94 -13.48 19.47
CA PHE A 617 -5.20 -13.94 20.04
C PHE A 617 -5.09 -15.38 20.60
N ILE A 618 -4.33 -16.26 19.94
CA ILE A 618 -3.99 -17.58 20.47
C ILE A 618 -3.21 -17.45 21.79
N GLY A 619 -2.25 -16.54 21.86
CA GLY A 619 -1.51 -16.20 23.07
C GLY A 619 -2.39 -15.69 24.22
N GLU A 620 -3.41 -14.90 23.91
CA GLU A 620 -4.39 -14.41 24.89
C GLU A 620 -5.31 -15.52 25.41
N LEU A 621 -5.85 -16.37 24.53
CA LEU A 621 -6.64 -17.54 24.89
C LEU A 621 -5.89 -18.43 25.89
N ILE A 622 -4.58 -18.62 25.66
CA ILE A 622 -3.72 -19.41 26.54
C ILE A 622 -3.61 -18.80 27.94
N LYS A 623 -3.50 -17.47 28.09
CA LYS A 623 -3.49 -16.82 29.42
C LYS A 623 -4.82 -17.05 30.12
N LYS A 624 -5.92 -16.90 29.40
CA LYS A 624 -7.27 -17.03 29.95
C LYS A 624 -7.55 -18.44 30.46
N PHE A 625 -7.14 -19.46 29.70
CA PHE A 625 -7.31 -20.87 30.09
C PHE A 625 -6.42 -21.29 31.27
N LYS A 626 -5.37 -20.54 31.61
CA LYS A 626 -4.51 -20.78 32.78
C LYS A 626 -5.06 -20.19 34.09
N GLY A 627 -6.18 -19.48 34.07
CA GLY A 627 -6.73 -18.83 35.27
C GLY A 627 -5.85 -17.69 35.81
N ALA A 628 -4.90 -17.19 35.01
CA ALA A 628 -4.10 -16.03 35.37
C ALA A 628 -4.98 -14.77 35.33
N ILE A 629 -5.03 -14.05 36.45
CA ILE A 629 -5.66 -12.72 36.50
C ILE A 629 -5.00 -11.85 35.44
N TYR A 630 -5.87 -11.27 34.61
CA TYR A 630 -5.61 -10.20 33.65
C TYR A 630 -4.35 -9.40 33.99
N GLN A 631 -3.27 -9.57 33.23
CA GLN A 631 -2.24 -8.53 33.17
C GLN A 631 -2.92 -7.33 32.49
N LYS A 632 -3.39 -6.39 33.31
CA LYS A 632 -3.76 -5.04 32.89
C LYS A 632 -2.71 -4.54 31.89
N THR A 633 -3.19 -3.99 30.76
CA THR A 633 -2.51 -3.32 29.62
C THR A 633 -2.48 -4.17 28.34
N LEU A 634 -3.20 -3.77 27.29
CA LEU A 634 -2.70 -2.74 26.37
C LEU A 634 -3.62 -1.54 26.03
N PHE A 635 -4.89 -1.46 26.44
CA PHE A 635 -5.76 -0.32 26.03
C PHE A 635 -6.80 0.22 27.04
N ASP A 636 -6.73 -0.15 28.32
CA ASP A 636 -7.64 0.42 29.32
C ASP A 636 -6.98 1.65 29.99
N TYR A 637 -7.59 2.84 29.82
CA TYR A 637 -7.29 4.01 30.64
C TYR A 637 -8.08 3.92 31.96
N ASP A 638 -7.39 4.15 33.08
CA ASP A 638 -8.02 4.27 34.40
C ASP A 638 -9.06 5.40 34.41
N LEU A 639 -10.28 5.09 34.85
CA LEU A 639 -11.16 6.07 35.47
C LEU A 639 -11.21 5.72 36.96
N GLN A 640 -10.54 6.58 37.75
CA GLN A 640 -10.68 6.59 39.20
C GLN A 640 -12.10 7.00 39.61
N SER A 641 -12.48 6.44 40.77
CA SER A 641 -13.68 6.59 41.60
C SER A 641 -14.98 5.99 41.06
#